data_AF-A0A6F9ABY5-F1
#
_entry.id   AF-A0A6F9ABY5-F1
#
_cell.length_a   1.000
_cell.length_b   1.000
_cell.length_c   1.000
_cell.angle_alpha   90.00
_cell.angle_beta   90.00
_cell.angle_gamma   90.00
#
_symmetry.space_group_name_H-M   'P 1'
#
loop_
_entity.id
_entity.type
_entity.pdbx_description
1 polymer ?
#
loop_
_entity_poly.entity_id
_entity_poly.type
_entity_poly.pdbx_seq_one_letter_code
_entity_poly.pdbx_strand_id
1 'polypeptide(L)'
;MGVSYLKSFIKHNGNILRSVKFSNSKLIIDGTNLYNMLFFKARLDERHGGDYDDFKDQVCKFFKALRDCDITPYVIIDGGSDSTDRKFDTLQKRAQSTIKKAKALAESQNQVSGVLPTLVKYVFKQVLSSLNVPFTQCLCEADQCIASLAQIWNCPVLSDDSDFYIFDIQAGCLPMSGFKWQYPFVSAQKRIRCQRYTTERFSEEFKINKQLLPVFAVMAGNDNVNLHIWWGDNEDKPQIVNRQVKQAANRFPTFKRLLKWLASFNELREALDSVPSLITHQKSDALSKGIEEYQIPPTLPSYLEEFFNNGVAPSRKCLPDHLSVLPDWTVLLLMKGRLSSCIVNVLLHKRMIHRFQVEDFGRPSGYTTSLYIRQVLYGLLLVERPAVKEDDSKGQKRAHPSSQSPPEVYVEEYDREDTELVRNKAPESVRLEVFLETLGVSQSTLNGLPPHLELPVAVTCYWLRRARPRPDRPLLQALLLGLVYGQNQSGFIEEGPVLERLRGLKPDSGADLDLGVAHAYSQWQCCMRDGLDLNQLLCFPLPEPQCAWLYRGTLVHQLVAELRQGMNPDSLLMEDPPSLQLNSKLIIDGTNLYNNLYFEAHLDERHGGDYDDFKDQVCKFFKALRDCDITPYVIIDGGSDSTDRKFDTLQKRAQSTIKKAKALAETQIPVRGVLPTLVKYVFKQVLSSLNVPFTQCLCEADQCIASLAQKWKCPVLSDDSDFYIFDIKKGCLPISGFQWKEQSVSDQKHICCQHYTTERFSEEFKINKQLLPVFAVMAGNDNVNLHIWWGDNEDKPQIVNRQVKQVADRFPTFKRLLKWLASFNELREALDSVPSLIKRPMSDALSKGIEEYQIPPTLPSYLEEFFNNGVAPSRKCLPDHLSVLPDWTVLLLMKGRLSSCIVNVLLHKRMIHRVQVEDSSRPSGYTTSLCIRQVFYGLLLVERPAVKEDDSKGQKRADPSSQSPPEVYVEEYVRKDTELVRNESTLNGLPRHLRLPVAVTCYWLRRARPRPDRPLLQALLLGLVYGQSQSEEGPVLERLRGLKPDSGADLDLGVAHAYNQWQCCMREGLNLNQLLCFPLPEPQCAWLYRGTLVHQLVAELRRGVNPDSLLMEDPPSVQLYKSMMENLKDDCKDTGGSRKANPEDDQVLPSTSLSLSSTSLSLSSTSLSLSSTSLSLSSTSLSLSSHLPLLSSTSLSLSSSSVLPSTSLSLSSTSLSLSSTSLSLSSTSLSLSSSSVLTSTSLSLSSPLSPNSSPF
;
A
#
# COMPACT_ATOMS: atom_id res chain seq x y z
N MET A 1 11.74 37.90 8.88
CA MET A 1 10.58 38.14 9.72
C MET A 1 11.12 38.37 11.12
N GLY A 2 10.81 39.55 11.65
CA GLY A 2 11.38 40.09 12.86
C GLY A 2 12.90 40.27 12.84
N VAL A 3 13.44 40.46 14.06
CA VAL A 3 14.86 40.75 14.32
C VAL A 3 15.82 39.82 13.57
N SER A 4 16.57 40.39 12.62
CA SER A 4 17.44 39.62 11.72
C SER A 4 18.51 38.83 12.47
N TYR A 5 18.63 37.53 12.18
CA TYR A 5 19.53 36.55 12.85
C TYR A 5 19.16 36.14 14.30
N LEU A 6 18.17 36.75 14.97
CA LEU A 6 17.87 36.46 16.39
C LEU A 6 17.47 35.01 16.64
N LYS A 7 16.58 34.44 15.80
CA LYS A 7 16.22 33.01 15.84
C LYS A 7 17.45 32.08 15.82
N SER A 8 18.43 32.37 14.96
CA SER A 8 19.66 31.58 14.86
C SER A 8 20.56 31.76 16.09
N PHE A 9 20.59 32.96 16.66
CA PHE A 9 21.31 33.25 17.90
C PHE A 9 20.72 32.49 19.10
N ILE A 10 19.39 32.50 19.27
CA ILE A 10 18.70 31.77 20.34
C ILE A 10 18.91 30.26 20.18
N LYS A 11 18.82 29.72 18.96
CA LYS A 11 19.12 28.30 18.68
C LYS A 11 20.57 27.91 19.03
N HIS A 12 21.52 28.84 18.93
CA HIS A 12 22.94 28.59 19.24
C HIS A 12 23.23 28.67 20.75
N ASN A 13 22.59 29.58 21.49
CA ASN A 13 22.70 29.68 22.95
C ASN A 13 21.61 28.80 23.62
N GLY A 14 21.71 27.49 23.42
CA GLY A 14 20.62 26.52 23.67
C GLY A 14 20.07 26.44 25.10
N ASN A 15 20.81 26.91 26.11
CA ASN A 15 20.41 26.95 27.53
C ASN A 15 19.05 27.62 27.77
N ILE A 16 18.78 28.67 26.98
CA ILE A 16 17.58 29.51 27.04
C ILE A 16 16.32 28.68 26.70
N LEU A 17 16.44 27.74 25.76
CA LEU A 17 15.33 26.92 25.26
C LEU A 17 15.07 25.71 26.17
N ARG A 18 13.97 25.75 26.94
CA ARG A 18 13.55 24.62 27.78
C ARG A 18 12.94 23.51 26.91
N SER A 19 13.44 22.28 27.03
CA SER A 19 12.77 21.09 26.48
C SER A 19 11.49 20.79 27.24
N VAL A 20 10.37 20.62 26.54
CA VAL A 20 9.02 20.42 27.09
C VAL A 20 8.32 19.25 26.37
N LYS A 21 7.40 18.56 27.07
CA LYS A 21 6.43 17.63 26.47
C LYS A 21 5.05 18.30 26.53
N PHE A 22 4.50 18.67 25.38
CA PHE A 22 3.29 19.50 25.27
C PHE A 22 2.07 18.67 24.87
N SER A 23 0.95 18.93 25.54
CA SER A 23 -0.34 18.22 25.47
C SER A 23 -1.36 18.91 26.37
N ASN A 24 -2.67 18.68 26.21
CA ASN A 24 -3.72 19.13 27.14
C ASN A 24 -3.67 20.65 27.41
N SER A 25 -3.72 21.47 26.35
CA SER A 25 -3.53 22.92 26.44
C SER A 25 -4.09 23.68 25.23
N LYS A 26 -4.49 24.95 25.42
CA LYS A 26 -4.67 25.89 24.30
C LYS A 26 -3.31 26.16 23.64
N LEU A 27 -3.30 26.34 22.32
CA LEU A 27 -2.12 26.73 21.56
C LEU A 27 -2.51 27.79 20.53
N ILE A 28 -1.93 28.99 20.64
CA ILE A 28 -2.07 30.02 19.61
C ILE A 28 -1.01 29.77 18.54
N ILE A 29 -1.38 29.91 17.27
CA ILE A 29 -0.51 29.59 16.15
C ILE A 29 -0.50 30.73 15.14
N ASP A 30 0.70 31.21 14.84
CA ASP A 30 1.00 32.05 13.69
C ASP A 30 0.76 31.22 12.41
N GLY A 31 -0.39 31.46 11.78
CA GLY A 31 -0.85 30.76 10.59
C GLY A 31 -0.04 31.08 9.35
N THR A 32 0.49 32.30 9.23
CA THR A 32 1.36 32.70 8.12
C THR A 32 2.67 31.92 8.15
N ASN A 33 3.32 31.85 9.30
CA ASN A 33 4.52 31.08 9.52
C ASN A 33 4.24 29.57 9.40
N LEU A 34 3.06 29.10 9.87
CA LEU A 34 2.67 27.69 9.79
C LEU A 34 2.56 27.19 8.35
N TYR A 35 1.79 27.85 7.46
CA TYR A 35 1.64 27.33 6.09
C TYR A 35 2.96 27.38 5.30
N ASN A 36 3.79 28.41 5.53
CA ASN A 36 5.16 28.47 5.00
C ASN A 36 6.00 27.29 5.50
N MET A 37 6.02 27.05 6.81
CA MET A 37 6.83 25.98 7.41
C MET A 37 6.35 24.59 6.97
N LEU A 38 5.03 24.32 6.94
CA LEU A 38 4.49 23.03 6.51
C LEU A 38 4.87 22.71 5.06
N PHE A 39 4.72 23.68 4.15
CA PHE A 39 5.02 23.50 2.73
C PHE A 39 6.50 23.19 2.50
N PHE A 40 7.41 24.07 2.92
CA PHE A 40 8.85 23.91 2.64
C PHE A 40 9.50 22.77 3.44
N LYS A 41 9.03 22.48 4.66
CA LYS A 41 9.57 21.38 5.48
C LYS A 41 9.18 20.00 4.93
N ALA A 42 8.02 19.89 4.28
CA ALA A 42 7.59 18.68 3.60
C ALA A 42 8.24 18.47 2.21
N ARG A 43 8.96 19.47 1.68
CA ARG A 43 9.60 19.46 0.35
C ARG A 43 8.60 19.22 -0.80
N LEU A 44 7.44 19.86 -0.71
CA LEU A 44 6.43 19.85 -1.78
C LEU A 44 6.95 20.60 -3.02
N ASP A 45 6.37 20.29 -4.18
CA ASP A 45 6.82 20.88 -5.45
C ASP A 45 6.69 22.42 -5.51
N GLU A 46 7.79 23.07 -5.86
CA GLU A 46 7.84 24.52 -6.13
C GLU A 46 7.87 24.85 -7.64
N ARG A 47 8.15 23.88 -8.53
CA ARG A 47 8.50 24.14 -9.94
C ARG A 47 7.31 24.12 -10.91
N HIS A 48 6.33 23.26 -10.66
CA HIS A 48 5.20 22.97 -11.56
C HIS A 48 3.92 23.73 -11.13
N GLY A 49 4.06 24.73 -10.27
CA GLY A 49 2.93 25.51 -9.73
C GLY A 49 2.21 24.85 -8.54
N GLY A 50 2.79 23.80 -7.94
CA GLY A 50 2.36 23.23 -6.67
C GLY A 50 1.38 22.06 -6.74
N ASP A 51 1.58 21.10 -5.83
CA ASP A 51 0.66 19.99 -5.57
C ASP A 51 -0.19 20.34 -4.32
N TYR A 52 -1.41 20.83 -4.55
CA TYR A 52 -2.25 21.41 -3.50
C TYR A 52 -2.95 20.37 -2.62
N ASP A 53 -3.16 19.15 -3.13
CA ASP A 53 -3.66 17.99 -2.40
C ASP A 53 -2.61 17.48 -1.40
N ASP A 54 -1.36 17.29 -1.82
CA ASP A 54 -0.25 16.93 -0.93
C ASP A 54 -0.04 17.99 0.19
N PHE A 55 -0.24 19.28 -0.12
CA PHE A 55 -0.20 20.35 0.89
C PHE A 55 -1.36 20.25 1.89
N LYS A 56 -2.60 20.06 1.42
CA LYS A 56 -3.77 19.76 2.28
C LYS A 56 -3.45 18.61 3.24
N ASP A 57 -2.79 17.58 2.73
CA ASP A 57 -2.44 16.39 3.49
C ASP A 57 -1.44 16.67 4.63
N GLN A 58 -0.45 17.53 4.41
CA GLN A 58 0.47 17.97 5.49
C GLN A 58 -0.24 18.80 6.56
N VAL A 59 -1.20 19.65 6.17
CA VAL A 59 -2.02 20.44 7.10
C VAL A 59 -2.91 19.51 7.94
N CYS A 60 -3.58 18.54 7.32
CA CYS A 60 -4.35 17.50 8.01
C CYS A 60 -3.50 16.71 9.01
N LYS A 61 -2.30 16.25 8.59
CA LYS A 61 -1.36 15.50 9.46
C LYS A 61 -0.89 16.33 10.66
N PHE A 62 -0.64 17.63 10.47
CA PHE A 62 -0.26 18.54 11.56
C PHE A 62 -1.39 18.71 12.59
N PHE A 63 -2.61 19.06 12.15
CA PHE A 63 -3.74 19.28 13.07
C PHE A 63 -4.26 17.98 13.70
N LYS A 64 -4.13 16.84 13.01
CA LYS A 64 -4.34 15.51 13.63
C LYS A 64 -3.36 15.30 14.80
N ALA A 65 -2.07 15.57 14.62
CA ALA A 65 -1.07 15.41 15.68
C ALA A 65 -1.32 16.31 16.91
N LEU A 66 -1.90 17.50 16.72
CA LEU A 66 -2.37 18.35 17.83
C LEU A 66 -3.58 17.76 18.56
N ARG A 67 -4.61 17.34 17.80
CA ARG A 67 -5.82 16.70 18.32
C ARG A 67 -5.50 15.41 19.08
N ASP A 68 -4.56 14.61 18.56
CA ASP A 68 -4.03 13.40 19.19
C ASP A 68 -3.34 13.66 20.55
N CYS A 69 -2.98 14.91 20.88
CA CYS A 69 -2.34 15.27 22.16
C CYS A 69 -3.22 16.18 23.05
N ASP A 70 -4.53 16.24 22.78
CA ASP A 70 -5.49 17.11 23.48
C ASP A 70 -5.09 18.60 23.44
N ILE A 71 -4.47 19.03 22.34
CA ILE A 71 -4.11 20.44 22.12
C ILE A 71 -5.26 21.11 21.37
N THR A 72 -5.71 22.27 21.86
CA THR A 72 -6.73 23.11 21.20
C THR A 72 -6.04 24.23 20.42
N PRO A 73 -5.86 24.10 19.09
CA PRO A 73 -5.22 25.13 18.27
C PRO A 73 -6.16 26.29 17.97
N TYR A 74 -5.62 27.51 17.98
CA TYR A 74 -6.26 28.72 17.46
C TYR A 74 -5.30 29.38 16.48
N VAL A 75 -5.71 29.55 15.22
CA VAL A 75 -4.81 30.00 14.13
C VAL A 75 -5.12 31.44 13.72
N ILE A 76 -4.12 32.32 13.71
CA ILE A 76 -4.26 33.71 13.28
C ILE A 76 -3.42 33.91 12.02
N ILE A 77 -4.01 34.50 10.96
CA ILE A 77 -3.37 34.69 9.64
C ILE A 77 -3.29 36.18 9.32
N ASP A 78 -2.21 36.64 8.68
CA ASP A 78 -2.06 38.06 8.31
C ASP A 78 -3.13 38.57 7.34
N GLY A 79 -3.51 39.82 7.57
CA GLY A 79 -4.41 40.64 6.77
C GLY A 79 -3.70 41.39 5.65
N GLY A 80 -3.90 42.71 5.62
CA GLY A 80 -3.17 43.65 4.77
C GLY A 80 -1.89 44.16 5.44
N SER A 81 -1.15 45.00 4.72
CA SER A 81 0.00 45.74 5.24
C SER A 81 -0.46 46.85 6.18
N ASP A 82 0.30 47.11 7.25
CA ASP A 82 0.08 48.28 8.12
C ASP A 82 0.00 49.61 7.33
N SER A 83 -0.85 50.51 7.80
CA SER A 83 -1.14 51.83 7.22
C SER A 83 0.07 52.77 7.15
N THR A 84 1.14 52.54 7.92
CA THR A 84 2.26 53.50 8.02
C THR A 84 3.38 53.27 7.01
N ASP A 85 3.21 52.32 6.08
CA ASP A 85 4.08 52.02 4.93
C ASP A 85 5.54 51.59 5.26
N ARG A 86 5.94 51.59 6.54
CA ARG A 86 7.33 51.32 7.01
C ARG A 86 7.90 49.99 6.49
N LYS A 87 7.07 48.94 6.48
CA LYS A 87 7.46 47.60 6.02
C LYS A 87 7.46 47.45 4.48
N PHE A 88 7.01 48.45 3.71
CA PHE A 88 7.02 48.41 2.23
C PHE A 88 8.42 48.14 1.66
N ASP A 89 9.44 48.81 2.20
CA ASP A 89 10.84 48.67 1.80
C ASP A 89 11.38 47.25 2.07
N THR A 90 10.86 46.59 3.11
CA THR A 90 11.14 45.20 3.48
C THR A 90 10.35 44.22 2.62
N LEU A 91 9.08 44.49 2.32
CA LEU A 91 8.24 43.73 1.39
C LEU A 91 8.80 43.74 -0.04
N GLN A 92 9.31 44.88 -0.52
CA GLN A 92 9.94 45.00 -1.84
C GLN A 92 11.23 44.14 -1.93
N LYS A 93 12.06 44.13 -0.88
CA LYS A 93 13.27 43.29 -0.82
C LYS A 93 12.92 41.79 -0.74
N ARG A 94 11.86 41.42 -0.02
CA ARG A 94 11.30 40.05 0.00
C ARG A 94 10.81 39.64 -1.39
N ALA A 95 10.02 40.49 -2.05
CA ALA A 95 9.56 40.31 -3.43
C ALA A 95 10.71 40.08 -4.41
N GLN A 96 11.71 40.97 -4.43
CA GLN A 96 12.92 40.82 -5.26
C GLN A 96 13.71 39.55 -4.96
N SER A 97 13.70 39.04 -3.73
CA SER A 97 14.30 37.75 -3.37
C SER A 97 13.50 36.58 -3.95
N THR A 98 12.17 36.59 -3.80
CA THR A 98 11.30 35.54 -4.35
C THR A 98 11.34 35.51 -5.89
N ILE A 99 11.37 36.66 -6.57
CA ILE A 99 11.58 36.75 -8.03
C ILE A 99 12.87 36.03 -8.44
N LYS A 100 13.99 36.31 -7.76
CA LYS A 100 15.29 35.67 -8.05
C LYS A 100 15.27 34.16 -7.80
N LYS A 101 14.55 33.69 -6.77
CA LYS A 101 14.37 32.25 -6.51
C LYS A 101 13.52 31.57 -7.57
N ALA A 102 12.37 32.16 -7.92
CA ALA A 102 11.47 31.62 -8.94
C ALA A 102 12.17 31.55 -10.31
N LYS A 103 12.99 32.56 -10.62
CA LYS A 103 13.86 32.57 -11.80
C LYS A 103 14.91 31.44 -11.76
N ALA A 104 15.57 31.22 -10.63
CA ALA A 104 16.55 30.13 -10.50
C ALA A 104 15.91 28.72 -10.56
N LEU A 105 14.67 28.56 -10.08
CA LEU A 105 13.86 27.34 -10.20
C LEU A 105 13.42 27.05 -11.64
N ALA A 106 13.16 28.11 -12.42
CA ALA A 106 12.89 28.03 -13.86
C ALA A 106 14.15 27.65 -14.66
N GLU A 107 15.27 28.35 -14.42
CA GLU A 107 16.49 28.24 -15.22
C GLU A 107 17.45 27.11 -14.80
N SER A 108 17.25 26.41 -13.68
CA SER A 108 18.20 25.38 -13.21
C SER A 108 17.60 24.26 -12.38
N GLN A 109 18.27 23.11 -12.35
CA GLN A 109 17.97 21.96 -11.48
C GLN A 109 18.59 22.09 -10.06
N ASN A 110 19.17 23.24 -9.70
CA ASN A 110 19.87 23.42 -8.42
C ASN A 110 18.90 23.55 -7.22
N GLN A 111 19.41 23.26 -6.02
CA GLN A 111 18.67 23.25 -4.74
C GLN A 111 18.26 24.64 -4.21
N VAL A 112 17.71 25.51 -5.07
CA VAL A 112 17.11 26.79 -4.66
C VAL A 112 15.66 26.54 -4.25
N SER A 113 15.25 27.04 -3.08
CA SER A 113 13.90 26.84 -2.54
C SER A 113 13.38 28.08 -1.80
N GLY A 114 12.07 28.14 -1.59
CA GLY A 114 11.37 29.22 -0.90
C GLY A 114 10.50 30.11 -1.80
N VAL A 115 9.79 29.52 -2.76
CA VAL A 115 8.70 30.12 -3.54
C VAL A 115 7.40 29.37 -3.21
N LEU A 116 6.40 30.06 -2.67
CA LEU A 116 5.08 29.44 -2.41
C LEU A 116 4.18 29.54 -3.65
N PRO A 117 3.54 28.44 -4.07
CA PRO A 117 2.46 28.46 -5.05
C PRO A 117 1.29 29.39 -4.66
N THR A 118 0.53 29.82 -5.66
CA THR A 118 -0.44 30.92 -5.54
C THR A 118 -1.62 30.61 -4.61
N LEU A 119 -2.20 29.41 -4.68
CA LEU A 119 -3.44 29.08 -3.98
C LEU A 119 -3.23 28.58 -2.53
N VAL A 120 -1.99 28.46 -2.04
CA VAL A 120 -1.66 27.92 -0.70
C VAL A 120 -2.46 28.59 0.43
N LYS A 121 -2.69 29.92 0.39
CA LYS A 121 -3.48 30.63 1.43
C LYS A 121 -4.98 30.26 1.41
N TYR A 122 -5.54 29.86 0.26
CA TYR A 122 -6.94 29.41 0.15
C TYR A 122 -7.06 27.97 0.62
N VAL A 123 -6.19 27.09 0.13
CA VAL A 123 -6.13 25.68 0.57
C VAL A 123 -5.99 25.59 2.09
N PHE A 124 -5.08 26.38 2.68
CA PHE A 124 -4.90 26.42 4.13
C PHE A 124 -6.19 26.84 4.88
N LYS A 125 -6.84 27.94 4.48
CA LYS A 125 -8.11 28.38 5.10
C LYS A 125 -9.24 27.36 4.94
N GLN A 126 -9.34 26.72 3.78
CA GLN A 126 -10.36 25.70 3.50
C GLN A 126 -10.14 24.43 4.33
N VAL A 127 -8.89 23.98 4.51
CA VAL A 127 -8.56 22.84 5.36
C VAL A 127 -8.74 23.14 6.85
N LEU A 128 -8.41 24.35 7.32
CA LEU A 128 -8.76 24.77 8.68
C LEU A 128 -10.28 24.71 8.93
N SER A 129 -11.06 25.20 7.96
CA SER A 129 -12.52 25.16 7.98
C SER A 129 -13.05 23.72 8.05
N SER A 130 -12.60 22.82 7.15
CA SER A 130 -13.10 21.45 7.09
C SER A 130 -12.69 20.58 8.28
N LEU A 131 -11.57 20.90 8.93
CA LEU A 131 -11.14 20.23 10.17
C LEU A 131 -11.79 20.80 11.44
N ASN A 132 -12.66 21.82 11.32
CA ASN A 132 -13.21 22.62 12.42
C ASN A 132 -12.14 23.19 13.37
N VAL A 133 -11.01 23.62 12.81
CA VAL A 133 -9.97 24.35 13.57
C VAL A 133 -10.36 25.83 13.63
N PRO A 134 -10.54 26.43 14.83
CA PRO A 134 -10.87 27.84 14.93
C PRO A 134 -9.71 28.68 14.39
N PHE A 135 -10.00 29.50 13.38
CA PHE A 135 -9.03 30.43 12.82
C PHE A 135 -9.67 31.80 12.55
N THR A 136 -8.80 32.80 12.44
CA THR A 136 -9.15 34.17 12.07
C THR A 136 -8.08 34.73 11.15
N GLN A 137 -8.45 35.69 10.31
CA GLN A 137 -7.50 36.47 9.51
C GLN A 137 -7.58 37.92 9.97
N CYS A 138 -6.45 38.48 10.42
CA CYS A 138 -6.39 39.86 10.90
C CYS A 138 -6.74 40.86 9.79
N LEU A 139 -7.05 42.10 10.18
CA LEU A 139 -7.26 43.20 9.24
C LEU A 139 -5.92 43.71 8.70
N CYS A 140 -4.93 43.87 9.59
CA CYS A 140 -3.52 44.16 9.27
C CYS A 140 -2.62 42.96 9.67
N GLU A 141 -1.38 43.23 10.07
CA GLU A 141 -0.40 42.24 10.53
C GLU A 141 -0.82 41.58 11.85
N ALA A 142 -0.45 40.31 12.06
CA ALA A 142 -0.98 39.50 13.15
C ALA A 142 -0.20 39.60 14.48
N ASP A 143 1.06 40.02 14.47
CA ASP A 143 2.02 39.79 15.56
C ASP A 143 1.57 40.31 16.94
N GLN A 144 1.19 41.60 17.01
CA GLN A 144 0.68 42.21 18.24
C GLN A 144 -0.63 41.55 18.72
N CYS A 145 -1.50 41.15 17.80
CA CYS A 145 -2.78 40.53 18.12
C CYS A 145 -2.59 39.09 18.65
N ILE A 146 -1.63 38.36 18.09
CA ILE A 146 -1.18 37.04 18.57
C ILE A 146 -0.59 37.16 19.98
N ALA A 147 0.32 38.13 20.20
CA ALA A 147 0.96 38.34 21.50
C ALA A 147 -0.05 38.77 22.59
N SER A 148 -0.98 39.67 22.25
CA SER A 148 -2.07 40.10 23.14
C SER A 148 -2.98 38.92 23.53
N LEU A 149 -3.47 38.15 22.56
CA LEU A 149 -4.34 36.99 22.82
C LEU A 149 -3.64 35.91 23.66
N ALA A 150 -2.34 35.69 23.43
CA ALA A 150 -1.52 34.75 24.20
C ALA A 150 -1.31 35.17 25.65
N GLN A 151 -1.22 36.48 25.90
CA GLN A 151 -1.15 37.02 27.25
C GLN A 151 -2.52 36.95 27.97
N ILE A 152 -3.63 37.25 27.28
CA ILE A 152 -4.99 37.16 27.85
C ILE A 152 -5.35 35.71 28.20
N TRP A 153 -5.08 34.75 27.31
CA TRP A 153 -5.38 33.33 27.54
C TRP A 153 -4.30 32.57 28.30
N ASN A 154 -3.17 33.22 28.64
CA ASN A 154 -2.00 32.62 29.27
C ASN A 154 -1.59 31.28 28.62
N CYS A 155 -1.54 31.27 27.28
CA CYS A 155 -1.23 30.08 26.49
C CYS A 155 -0.13 30.38 25.45
N PRO A 156 0.73 29.40 25.13
CA PRO A 156 1.93 29.67 24.35
C PRO A 156 1.62 29.94 22.88
N VAL A 157 2.52 30.68 22.22
CA VAL A 157 2.50 30.92 20.77
C VAL A 157 3.40 29.91 20.07
N LEU A 158 2.90 29.23 19.04
CA LEU A 158 3.69 28.48 18.07
C LEU A 158 4.03 29.41 16.90
N SER A 159 5.28 29.88 16.85
CA SER A 159 5.84 30.54 15.68
C SER A 159 7.35 30.28 15.60
N ASP A 160 7.89 30.36 14.39
CA ASP A 160 9.32 30.33 14.11
C ASP A 160 9.82 31.75 13.70
N ASP A 161 9.01 32.78 13.93
CA ASP A 161 9.36 34.20 13.85
C ASP A 161 10.24 34.66 15.04
N SER A 162 10.95 35.77 14.87
CA SER A 162 11.86 36.33 15.86
C SER A 162 11.19 37.30 16.83
N ASP A 163 10.12 37.96 16.43
CA ASP A 163 9.49 39.01 17.22
C ASP A 163 8.73 38.45 18.45
N PHE A 164 8.25 37.20 18.38
CA PHE A 164 7.75 36.44 19.53
C PHE A 164 8.83 36.01 20.54
N TYR A 165 10.10 36.39 20.33
CA TYR A 165 11.13 36.32 21.38
C TYR A 165 11.35 37.66 22.11
N ILE A 166 10.72 38.73 21.62
CA ILE A 166 10.79 40.09 22.19
C ILE A 166 9.52 40.44 22.96
N PHE A 167 8.34 40.03 22.45
CA PHE A 167 7.08 40.15 23.19
C PHE A 167 7.13 39.38 24.52
N ASP A 168 6.68 40.03 25.61
CA ASP A 168 6.74 39.51 26.98
C ASP A 168 5.61 38.51 27.31
N ILE A 169 5.51 37.44 26.51
CA ILE A 169 4.42 36.45 26.58
C ILE A 169 4.70 35.45 27.71
N GLN A 170 3.95 35.54 28.81
CA GLN A 170 4.18 34.77 30.04
C GLN A 170 4.19 33.25 29.84
N ALA A 171 3.34 32.73 28.96
CA ALA A 171 3.27 31.30 28.64
C ALA A 171 4.44 30.81 27.76
N GLY A 172 5.13 31.73 27.09
CA GLY A 172 6.29 31.50 26.23
C GLY A 172 6.00 31.24 24.75
N CYS A 173 7.05 31.32 23.94
CA CYS A 173 7.03 30.95 22.52
C CYS A 173 7.55 29.52 22.32
N LEU A 174 6.93 28.75 21.42
CA LEU A 174 7.38 27.44 20.96
C LEU A 174 7.94 27.58 19.53
N PRO A 175 9.27 27.49 19.32
CA PRO A 175 9.85 27.52 17.97
C PRO A 175 9.33 26.34 17.14
N MET A 176 8.71 26.58 15.97
CA MET A 176 8.23 25.49 15.10
C MET A 176 9.34 24.51 14.69
N SER A 177 10.57 25.02 14.53
CA SER A 177 11.77 24.23 14.29
C SER A 177 12.10 23.26 15.45
N GLY A 178 11.73 23.62 16.68
CA GLY A 178 11.80 22.77 17.88
C GLY A 178 10.60 21.82 18.06
N PHE A 179 9.45 22.10 17.45
CA PHE A 179 8.18 21.38 17.63
C PHE A 179 8.14 20.06 16.83
N LYS A 180 8.31 18.91 17.52
CA LYS A 180 8.54 17.58 16.91
C LYS A 180 7.25 16.79 16.66
N TRP A 181 6.28 17.40 16.00
CA TRP A 181 4.96 16.81 15.71
C TRP A 181 4.98 15.58 14.78
N GLN A 182 6.05 15.38 14.00
CA GLN A 182 6.21 14.27 13.03
C GLN A 182 6.84 13.00 13.61
N TYR A 183 7.16 12.97 14.91
CA TYR A 183 7.85 11.85 15.55
C TYR A 183 6.88 11.02 16.42
N PRO A 184 7.08 9.70 16.55
CA PRO A 184 6.21 8.84 17.33
C PRO A 184 6.12 9.28 18.80
N PHE A 185 4.93 9.13 19.38
CA PHE A 185 4.66 9.51 20.76
C PHE A 185 5.50 8.70 21.76
N VAL A 186 5.93 9.36 22.83
CA VAL A 186 6.97 8.86 23.75
C VAL A 186 6.42 7.90 24.82
N SER A 187 5.11 7.70 24.86
CA SER A 187 4.39 7.01 25.94
C SER A 187 2.93 6.76 25.53
N ALA A 188 2.22 5.92 26.29
CA ALA A 188 0.76 5.76 26.17
C ALA A 188 -0.01 7.10 26.29
N GLN A 189 0.53 8.05 27.07
CA GLN A 189 0.14 9.46 26.99
C GLN A 189 0.79 10.09 25.74
N LYS A 190 -0.04 10.38 24.72
CA LYS A 190 0.35 11.08 23.49
C LYS A 190 0.79 12.51 23.82
N ARG A 191 2.04 12.86 23.54
CA ARG A 191 2.62 14.19 23.82
C ARG A 191 3.66 14.58 22.78
N ILE A 192 3.65 15.84 22.35
CA ILE A 192 4.64 16.39 21.41
C ILE A 192 5.88 16.84 22.16
N ARG A 193 7.08 16.41 21.74
CA ARG A 193 8.34 17.01 22.21
C ARG A 193 8.52 18.38 21.55
N CYS A 194 8.73 19.43 22.33
CA CYS A 194 8.99 20.78 21.83
C CYS A 194 10.09 21.48 22.64
N GLN A 195 10.51 22.65 22.15
CA GLN A 195 11.32 23.61 22.90
C GLN A 195 10.42 24.80 23.25
N ARG A 196 10.66 25.44 24.40
CA ARG A 196 9.97 26.65 24.86
C ARG A 196 10.96 27.73 25.24
N TYR A 197 10.75 28.91 24.69
CA TYR A 197 11.40 30.17 25.06
C TYR A 197 10.52 30.97 26.01
N THR A 198 11.10 31.68 26.97
CA THR A 198 10.45 32.82 27.66
C THR A 198 11.45 33.96 27.80
N THR A 199 10.96 35.19 27.90
CA THR A 199 11.75 36.41 28.10
C THR A 199 12.55 36.35 29.40
N GLU A 200 12.00 35.80 30.49
CA GLU A 200 12.70 35.61 31.77
C GLU A 200 14.00 34.83 31.59
N ARG A 201 13.98 33.73 30.84
CA ARG A 201 15.17 32.87 30.64
C ARG A 201 16.25 33.53 29.80
N PHE A 202 15.87 34.40 28.87
CA PHE A 202 16.82 35.21 28.11
C PHE A 202 17.44 36.30 29.00
N SER A 203 16.63 36.92 29.87
CA SER A 203 17.07 37.86 30.89
C SER A 203 17.97 37.23 31.96
N GLU A 204 17.70 36.00 32.39
CA GLU A 204 18.54 35.21 33.30
C GLU A 204 19.93 34.92 32.69
N GLU A 205 19.98 34.38 31.47
CA GLU A 205 21.22 34.00 30.78
C GLU A 205 22.11 35.22 30.47
N PHE A 206 21.52 36.34 30.02
CA PHE A 206 22.26 37.55 29.61
C PHE A 206 22.31 38.67 30.65
N LYS A 207 21.67 38.50 31.82
CA LYS A 207 21.61 39.47 32.93
C LYS A 207 21.08 40.86 32.51
N ILE A 208 20.05 40.87 31.66
CA ILE A 208 19.43 42.08 31.09
C ILE A 208 18.00 42.25 31.63
N ASN A 209 17.59 43.46 32.05
CA ASN A 209 16.19 43.73 32.40
C ASN A 209 15.28 43.46 31.18
N LYS A 210 14.23 42.65 31.34
CA LYS A 210 13.36 42.26 30.22
C LYS A 210 12.63 43.44 29.55
N GLN A 211 12.47 44.57 30.24
CA GLN A 211 11.96 45.82 29.66
C GLN A 211 12.88 46.39 28.56
N LEU A 212 14.15 45.97 28.48
CA LEU A 212 15.11 46.40 27.47
C LEU A 212 15.10 45.54 26.20
N LEU A 213 14.30 44.46 26.14
CA LEU A 213 14.23 43.59 24.95
C LEU A 213 13.70 44.30 23.69
N PRO A 214 12.69 45.21 23.76
CA PRO A 214 12.33 46.05 22.63
C PRO A 214 13.47 46.96 22.14
N VAL A 215 14.25 47.53 23.08
CA VAL A 215 15.44 48.35 22.75
C VAL A 215 16.48 47.50 22.02
N PHE A 216 16.77 46.30 22.54
CA PHE A 216 17.63 45.31 21.88
C PHE A 216 17.15 44.98 20.47
N ALA A 217 15.85 44.73 20.27
CA ALA A 217 15.27 44.37 18.98
C ALA A 217 15.48 45.45 17.90
N VAL A 218 15.16 46.70 18.23
CA VAL A 218 15.32 47.85 17.33
C VAL A 218 16.80 48.14 17.05
N MET A 219 17.66 48.02 18.06
CA MET A 219 19.11 48.19 17.89
C MET A 219 19.77 47.06 17.10
N ALA A 220 19.30 45.82 17.22
CA ALA A 220 19.77 44.66 16.45
C ALA A 220 19.35 44.70 14.96
N GLY A 221 18.31 45.46 14.65
CA GLY A 221 17.70 45.59 13.33
C GLY A 221 16.47 44.68 13.18
N ASN A 222 15.29 45.24 13.45
CA ASN A 222 14.00 44.58 13.22
C ASN A 222 13.42 44.93 11.83
N ASP A 223 12.21 44.48 11.52
CA ASP A 223 11.59 44.69 10.19
C ASP A 223 11.19 46.17 9.92
N ASN A 224 11.15 47.02 10.97
CA ASN A 224 10.78 48.44 10.91
C ASN A 224 11.99 49.41 10.95
N VAL A 225 13.08 49.05 11.64
CA VAL A 225 14.25 49.94 11.83
C VAL A 225 15.55 49.17 11.59
N ASN A 226 16.38 49.67 10.68
CA ASN A 226 17.67 49.08 10.32
C ASN A 226 18.84 50.00 10.77
N LEU A 227 19.20 49.91 12.05
CA LEU A 227 20.36 50.62 12.59
C LEU A 227 21.64 49.84 12.27
N HIS A 228 22.55 50.43 11.50
CA HIS A 228 23.88 49.87 11.25
C HIS A 228 24.79 50.15 12.44
N ILE A 229 24.63 49.34 13.50
CA ILE A 229 25.47 49.42 14.70
C ILE A 229 26.84 48.81 14.42
N TRP A 230 27.86 49.58 14.78
CA TRP A 230 29.27 49.21 14.81
C TRP A 230 29.83 49.46 16.22
N TRP A 231 31.01 48.92 16.48
CA TRP A 231 31.79 49.13 17.70
C TRP A 231 33.26 49.15 17.29
N GLY A 232 34.04 50.10 17.80
CA GLY A 232 35.50 50.01 17.73
C GLY A 232 36.05 48.81 18.50
N ASP A 233 37.26 48.36 18.14
CA ASP A 233 37.91 47.23 18.80
C ASP A 233 38.16 47.49 20.30
N ASN A 234 38.34 48.76 20.69
CA ASN A 234 38.54 49.22 22.08
C ASN A 234 37.37 50.07 22.64
N GLU A 235 36.16 49.97 22.10
CA GLU A 235 35.02 50.79 22.55
C GLU A 235 33.98 49.99 23.36
N ASP A 236 33.53 50.54 24.49
CA ASP A 236 32.45 49.95 25.30
C ASP A 236 31.04 50.36 24.82
N LYS A 237 30.88 51.52 24.18
CA LYS A 237 29.59 52.02 23.67
C LYS A 237 29.41 51.74 22.16
N PRO A 238 28.18 51.45 21.69
CA PRO A 238 27.91 51.31 20.26
C PRO A 238 28.02 52.65 19.51
N GLN A 239 28.36 52.59 18.23
CA GLN A 239 28.22 53.70 17.28
C GLN A 239 27.27 53.31 16.14
N ILE A 240 26.60 54.29 15.51
CA ILE A 240 25.74 54.06 14.34
C ILE A 240 26.39 54.67 13.10
N VAL A 241 26.77 53.82 12.14
CA VAL A 241 27.55 54.23 10.97
C VAL A 241 26.67 54.38 9.72
N ASN A 242 26.79 55.51 9.02
CA ASN A 242 26.04 55.80 7.79
C ASN A 242 26.62 55.14 6.52
N ARG A 243 27.59 54.22 6.65
CA ARG A 243 28.11 53.40 5.55
C ARG A 243 27.67 51.95 5.70
N GLN A 244 27.38 51.29 4.57
CA GLN A 244 27.34 49.83 4.52
C GLN A 244 28.75 49.27 4.75
N VAL A 245 29.06 48.96 6.02
CA VAL A 245 30.21 48.11 6.34
C VAL A 245 29.98 46.76 5.65
N LYS A 246 31.03 46.18 5.04
CA LYS A 246 30.98 44.80 4.51
C LYS A 246 30.59 43.86 5.65
N GLN A 247 29.33 43.43 5.68
CA GLN A 247 28.80 42.71 6.85
C GLN A 247 29.55 41.38 7.02
N ALA A 248 30.14 41.18 8.19
CA ALA A 248 30.72 39.90 8.55
C ALA A 248 29.64 38.81 8.51
N ALA A 249 30.00 37.61 8.06
CA ALA A 249 29.05 36.50 7.87
C ALA A 249 28.37 35.99 9.15
N ASN A 250 28.70 36.56 10.32
CA ASN A 250 28.16 36.20 11.62
C ASN A 250 27.89 37.46 12.46
N ARG A 251 26.62 37.76 12.78
CA ARG A 251 26.21 38.88 13.66
C ARG A 251 26.26 38.55 15.17
N PHE A 252 26.50 37.30 15.57
CA PHE A 252 26.43 36.89 16.98
C PHE A 252 27.39 37.67 17.91
N PRO A 253 28.62 38.06 17.50
CA PRO A 253 29.48 38.90 18.35
C PRO A 253 28.87 40.27 18.64
N THR A 254 28.24 40.91 17.64
CA THR A 254 27.53 42.18 17.80
C THR A 254 26.37 42.05 18.78
N PHE A 255 25.61 40.95 18.71
CA PHE A 255 24.53 40.69 19.67
C PHE A 255 25.05 40.49 21.09
N LYS A 256 26.17 39.79 21.29
CA LYS A 256 26.78 39.64 22.63
C LYS A 256 27.33 40.97 23.17
N ARG A 257 27.90 41.86 22.34
CA ARG A 257 28.29 43.22 22.75
C ARG A 257 27.08 44.08 23.11
N LEU A 258 26.02 44.05 22.30
CA LEU A 258 24.78 44.80 22.54
C LEU A 258 24.05 44.36 23.81
N LEU A 259 23.97 43.05 24.07
CA LEU A 259 23.39 42.52 25.31
C LEU A 259 24.24 42.88 26.53
N LYS A 260 25.58 42.77 26.45
CA LYS A 260 26.49 43.22 27.54
C LYS A 260 26.34 44.72 27.83
N TRP A 261 26.15 45.54 26.80
CA TRP A 261 25.95 46.99 26.94
C TRP A 261 24.58 47.32 27.53
N LEU A 262 23.49 46.67 27.07
CA LEU A 262 22.17 46.89 27.66
C LEU A 262 22.08 46.37 29.11
N ALA A 263 22.84 45.34 29.47
CA ALA A 263 22.92 44.82 30.83
C ALA A 263 23.61 45.75 31.85
N SER A 264 24.12 46.94 31.45
CA SER A 264 24.57 47.96 32.41
C SER A 264 23.47 48.93 32.87
N PHE A 265 22.29 48.91 32.23
CA PHE A 265 21.16 49.78 32.60
C PHE A 265 20.13 49.02 33.43
N ASN A 266 19.60 49.66 34.47
CA ASN A 266 18.59 49.07 35.35
C ASN A 266 17.17 49.40 34.87
N GLU A 267 16.97 50.56 34.28
CA GLU A 267 15.65 51.05 33.82
C GLU A 267 15.58 51.28 32.30
N LEU A 268 14.38 51.10 31.73
CA LEU A 268 14.12 51.44 30.33
C LEU A 268 14.45 52.90 30.00
N ARG A 269 14.19 53.82 30.92
CA ARG A 269 14.46 55.26 30.73
C ARG A 269 15.97 55.55 30.65
N GLU A 270 16.77 54.92 31.51
CA GLU A 270 18.23 55.08 31.55
C GLU A 270 18.89 54.66 30.22
N ALA A 271 18.43 53.55 29.64
CA ALA A 271 18.83 53.10 28.31
C ALA A 271 18.32 54.05 27.20
N LEU A 272 17.06 54.51 27.29
CA LEU A 272 16.47 55.42 26.31
C LEU A 272 17.07 56.83 26.32
N ASP A 273 17.53 57.36 27.45
CA ASP A 273 18.25 58.63 27.52
C ASP A 273 19.68 58.49 26.95
N SER A 274 20.25 57.28 26.99
CA SER A 274 21.57 56.97 26.43
C SER A 274 21.60 56.84 24.91
N VAL A 275 20.54 56.30 24.28
CA VAL A 275 20.53 55.97 22.84
C VAL A 275 20.51 57.19 21.90
N PRO A 276 19.80 58.31 22.15
CA PRO A 276 19.80 59.51 21.29
C PRO A 276 21.18 60.12 21.06
N SER A 277 22.13 59.92 21.99
CA SER A 277 23.53 60.33 21.79
C SER A 277 24.21 59.65 20.59
N LEU A 278 23.60 58.59 20.05
CA LEU A 278 24.11 57.75 18.97
C LEU A 278 23.34 57.94 17.65
N ILE A 279 22.21 58.69 17.62
CA ILE A 279 21.35 58.79 16.44
C ILE A 279 20.85 60.20 16.13
N THR A 280 20.67 60.48 14.84
CA THR A 280 20.05 61.73 14.35
C THR A 280 18.56 61.80 14.73
N HIS A 281 18.03 63.01 14.98
CA HIS A 281 16.63 63.23 15.39
C HIS A 281 15.59 62.44 14.57
N GLN A 282 15.72 62.40 13.23
CA GLN A 282 14.82 61.63 12.35
C GLN A 282 14.72 60.13 12.67
N LYS A 283 15.75 59.55 13.30
CA LYS A 283 15.77 58.14 13.73
C LYS A 283 15.31 57.96 15.19
N SER A 284 15.15 59.04 15.96
CA SER A 284 14.61 59.00 17.33
C SER A 284 13.13 58.65 17.33
N ASP A 285 12.35 59.25 16.43
CA ASP A 285 10.93 58.91 16.26
C ASP A 285 10.74 57.45 15.81
N ALA A 286 11.62 56.97 14.93
CA ALA A 286 11.62 55.58 14.46
C ALA A 286 12.01 54.60 15.57
N LEU A 287 12.93 54.98 16.47
CA LEU A 287 13.29 54.20 17.66
C LEU A 287 12.09 54.02 18.59
N SER A 288 11.42 55.11 18.98
CA SER A 288 10.23 55.06 19.85
C SER A 288 9.13 54.19 19.24
N LYS A 289 8.80 54.44 17.97
CA LYS A 289 7.76 53.70 17.23
C LYS A 289 8.10 52.22 17.00
N GLY A 290 9.38 51.87 16.92
CA GLY A 290 9.85 50.48 16.87
C GLY A 290 9.86 49.77 18.22
N ILE A 291 9.86 50.53 19.33
CA ILE A 291 9.74 50.00 20.69
C ILE A 291 8.28 49.81 21.07
N GLU A 292 7.42 50.76 20.69
CA GLU A 292 5.94 50.67 20.79
C GLU A 292 5.39 49.40 20.11
N GLU A 293 6.00 48.95 19.01
CA GLU A 293 5.63 47.71 18.29
C GLU A 293 5.61 46.47 19.20
N TYR A 294 6.51 46.39 20.19
CA TYR A 294 6.63 45.26 21.11
C TYR A 294 5.87 45.44 22.44
N GLN A 295 5.24 46.59 22.67
CA GLN A 295 4.43 46.83 23.87
C GLN A 295 3.03 46.25 23.67
N ILE A 296 2.67 45.24 24.46
CA ILE A 296 1.30 44.68 24.48
C ILE A 296 0.41 45.66 25.25
N PRO A 297 -0.54 46.38 24.62
CA PRO A 297 -1.28 47.44 25.32
C PRO A 297 -2.35 46.82 26.25
N PRO A 298 -2.42 47.20 27.53
CA PRO A 298 -3.38 46.63 28.48
C PRO A 298 -4.83 47.04 28.19
N THR A 299 -5.02 48.03 27.32
CA THR A 299 -6.32 48.56 26.90
C THR A 299 -6.76 48.07 25.52
N LEU A 300 -5.97 47.22 24.84
CA LEU A 300 -6.35 46.65 23.53
C LEU A 300 -7.42 45.57 23.76
N PRO A 301 -8.71 45.80 23.44
CA PRO A 301 -9.73 44.79 23.66
C PRO A 301 -9.54 43.72 22.61
N SER A 302 -9.10 42.53 23.03
CA SER A 302 -9.82 41.24 22.94
C SER A 302 -10.73 40.94 21.73
N TYR A 303 -10.69 41.67 20.61
CA TYR A 303 -11.60 41.45 19.48
C TYR A 303 -11.37 40.11 18.78
N LEU A 304 -10.15 39.55 18.87
CA LEU A 304 -9.89 38.16 18.50
C LEU A 304 -10.48 37.16 19.49
N GLU A 305 -10.48 37.46 20.79
CA GLU A 305 -11.11 36.62 21.82
C GLU A 305 -12.64 36.65 21.71
N GLU A 306 -13.25 37.83 21.53
CA GLU A 306 -14.68 37.99 21.26
C GLU A 306 -15.08 37.27 19.97
N PHE A 307 -14.25 37.35 18.92
CA PHE A 307 -14.45 36.59 17.71
C PHE A 307 -14.33 35.07 17.91
N PHE A 308 -13.35 34.59 18.66
CA PHE A 308 -13.17 33.16 18.92
C PHE A 308 -14.19 32.58 19.92
N ASN A 309 -14.72 33.37 20.84
CA ASN A 309 -15.71 32.95 21.84
C ASN A 309 -17.16 33.09 21.30
N ASN A 310 -17.47 34.19 20.62
CA ASN A 310 -18.84 34.58 20.24
C ASN A 310 -19.08 34.63 18.72
N GLY A 311 -18.04 34.55 17.88
CA GLY A 311 -18.16 34.66 16.42
C GLY A 311 -18.43 36.08 15.89
N VAL A 312 -18.30 37.10 16.75
CA VAL A 312 -18.61 38.51 16.49
C VAL A 312 -17.34 39.26 16.05
N ALA A 313 -17.47 40.21 15.12
CA ALA A 313 -16.40 41.12 14.72
C ALA A 313 -16.54 42.47 15.44
N PRO A 314 -15.43 43.19 15.70
CA PRO A 314 -15.48 44.49 16.38
C PRO A 314 -16.33 45.49 15.60
N SER A 315 -17.10 46.31 16.32
CA SER A 315 -17.86 47.39 15.68
C SER A 315 -16.92 48.40 15.01
N ARG A 316 -17.35 49.06 13.94
CA ARG A 316 -16.54 50.06 13.22
C ARG A 316 -16.09 51.24 14.10
N LYS A 317 -16.81 51.53 15.19
CA LYS A 317 -16.42 52.53 16.22
C LYS A 317 -15.25 52.09 17.12
N CYS A 318 -14.86 50.82 17.05
CA CYS A 318 -13.76 50.23 17.81
C CYS A 318 -12.54 49.90 16.94
N LEU A 319 -12.61 50.18 15.63
CA LEU A 319 -11.48 50.05 14.71
C LEU A 319 -10.61 51.32 14.77
N PRO A 320 -9.28 51.21 14.61
CA PRO A 320 -8.39 52.36 14.40
C PRO A 320 -8.83 53.21 13.20
N ASP A 321 -8.66 54.53 13.29
CA ASP A 321 -9.15 55.50 12.29
C ASP A 321 -8.75 55.17 10.84
N HIS A 322 -7.54 54.65 10.63
CA HIS A 322 -7.08 54.27 9.29
C HIS A 322 -7.90 53.10 8.69
N LEU A 323 -8.44 52.18 9.49
CA LEU A 323 -9.32 51.10 9.05
C LEU A 323 -10.78 51.55 8.86
N SER A 324 -11.14 52.80 9.18
CA SER A 324 -12.50 53.32 8.98
C SER A 324 -12.94 53.35 7.50
N VAL A 325 -12.00 53.22 6.55
CA VAL A 325 -12.26 53.06 5.11
C VAL A 325 -12.90 51.72 4.75
N LEU A 326 -12.80 50.70 5.61
CA LEU A 326 -13.42 49.39 5.37
C LEU A 326 -14.94 49.48 5.53
N PRO A 327 -15.75 49.08 4.52
CA PRO A 327 -17.19 49.01 4.67
C PRO A 327 -17.58 47.98 5.75
N ASP A 328 -18.54 48.32 6.59
CA ASP A 328 -18.93 47.58 7.80
C ASP A 328 -19.10 46.05 7.59
N TRP A 329 -19.68 45.66 6.45
CA TRP A 329 -19.91 44.25 6.10
C TRP A 329 -18.63 43.45 5.80
N THR A 330 -17.55 44.11 5.41
CA THR A 330 -16.29 43.45 5.04
C THR A 330 -15.55 42.92 6.26
N VAL A 331 -15.67 43.58 7.42
CA VAL A 331 -14.88 43.30 8.63
C VAL A 331 -15.07 41.84 9.10
N LEU A 332 -16.33 41.39 9.20
CA LEU A 332 -16.64 40.02 9.63
C LEU A 332 -16.20 38.96 8.60
N LEU A 333 -16.25 39.28 7.30
CA LEU A 333 -15.81 38.35 6.25
C LEU A 333 -14.29 38.28 6.13
N LEU A 334 -13.59 39.40 6.32
CA LEU A 334 -12.13 39.44 6.44
C LEU A 334 -11.68 38.58 7.62
N MET A 335 -12.27 38.78 8.81
CA MET A 335 -11.95 37.99 10.00
C MET A 335 -12.24 36.50 9.84
N LYS A 336 -13.39 36.13 9.25
CA LYS A 336 -13.70 34.72 8.89
C LYS A 336 -12.84 34.16 7.75
N GLY A 337 -11.89 34.93 7.21
CA GLY A 337 -11.06 34.54 6.07
C GLY A 337 -11.86 34.30 4.77
N ARG A 338 -13.13 34.72 4.75
CA ARG A 338 -14.07 34.62 3.61
C ARG A 338 -13.92 35.77 2.61
N LEU A 339 -13.12 36.77 2.93
CA LEU A 339 -12.80 37.89 2.04
C LEU A 339 -11.29 38.11 1.99
N SER A 340 -10.78 38.49 0.83
CA SER A 340 -9.34 38.65 0.60
C SER A 340 -8.80 39.94 1.19
N SER A 341 -7.62 39.88 1.81
CA SER A 341 -6.97 41.07 2.36
C SER A 341 -6.28 41.95 1.31
N CYS A 342 -6.34 41.58 0.03
CA CYS A 342 -5.99 42.50 -1.06
C CYS A 342 -6.85 43.78 -1.00
N ILE A 343 -8.10 43.68 -0.54
CA ILE A 343 -9.04 44.79 -0.37
C ILE A 343 -8.51 45.84 0.62
N VAL A 344 -7.91 45.40 1.72
CA VAL A 344 -7.29 46.30 2.72
C VAL A 344 -6.15 47.09 2.07
N ASN A 345 -5.29 46.43 1.29
CA ASN A 345 -4.18 47.08 0.59
C ASN A 345 -4.62 48.01 -0.53
N VAL A 346 -5.67 47.66 -1.29
CA VAL A 346 -6.21 48.52 -2.35
C VAL A 346 -6.83 49.79 -1.76
N LEU A 347 -7.60 49.67 -0.67
CA LEU A 347 -8.27 50.81 -0.02
C LEU A 347 -7.31 51.72 0.77
N LEU A 348 -6.34 51.16 1.51
CA LEU A 348 -5.36 51.94 2.28
C LEU A 348 -4.23 52.50 1.40
N HIS A 349 -3.60 51.64 0.61
CA HIS A 349 -2.29 51.92 0.01
C HIS A 349 -2.34 52.24 -1.49
N LYS A 350 -3.50 52.01 -2.14
CA LYS A 350 -3.69 52.04 -3.61
C LYS A 350 -2.61 51.26 -4.39
N ARG A 351 -1.98 50.27 -3.75
CA ARG A 351 -0.80 49.51 -4.25
C ARG A 351 -0.92 48.05 -3.84
N MET A 352 -0.44 47.14 -4.70
CA MET A 352 -0.48 45.70 -4.47
C MET A 352 0.84 45.03 -4.87
N ILE A 353 1.39 44.20 -3.97
CA ILE A 353 2.51 43.30 -4.26
C ILE A 353 1.94 41.89 -4.41
N HIS A 354 2.03 41.33 -5.62
CA HIS A 354 1.53 39.99 -5.93
C HIS A 354 2.52 38.88 -5.52
N ARG A 355 2.05 37.61 -5.47
CA ARG A 355 2.91 36.45 -5.24
C ARG A 355 3.63 36.03 -6.53
N PHE A 356 4.94 35.82 -6.48
CA PHE A 356 5.72 35.44 -7.65
C PHE A 356 5.72 33.92 -7.84
N GLN A 357 5.57 33.46 -9.08
CA GLN A 357 5.50 32.06 -9.48
C GLN A 357 6.73 31.66 -10.31
N VAL A 358 7.00 30.36 -10.44
CA VAL A 358 7.94 29.84 -11.44
C VAL A 358 7.28 29.94 -12.82
N GLU A 359 7.87 30.71 -13.73
CA GLU A 359 7.35 30.96 -15.07
C GLU A 359 8.46 31.35 -16.06
N ASP A 360 8.11 31.52 -17.35
CA ASP A 360 9.04 31.96 -18.40
C ASP A 360 9.36 33.47 -18.27
N PHE A 361 10.48 33.79 -17.61
CA PHE A 361 10.98 35.17 -17.45
C PHE A 361 11.39 35.87 -18.76
N GLY A 362 11.37 35.18 -19.90
CA GLY A 362 11.42 35.80 -21.22
C GLY A 362 10.18 36.63 -21.54
N ARG A 363 9.01 36.21 -21.04
CA ARG A 363 7.67 36.77 -21.35
C ARG A 363 7.23 37.84 -20.34
N PRO A 364 6.11 38.57 -20.59
CA PRO A 364 5.41 39.34 -19.56
C PRO A 364 4.88 38.40 -18.47
N SER A 365 4.78 38.84 -17.21
CA SER A 365 4.36 37.96 -16.11
C SER A 365 2.92 37.42 -16.29
N GLY A 366 2.64 36.24 -15.76
CA GLY A 366 1.33 35.60 -15.85
C GLY A 366 0.16 36.47 -15.35
N TYR A 367 0.44 37.43 -14.45
CA TYR A 367 -0.53 38.42 -13.99
C TYR A 367 -1.12 39.30 -15.10
N THR A 368 -0.40 39.57 -16.19
CA THR A 368 -0.93 40.36 -17.31
C THR A 368 -2.19 39.71 -17.92
N THR A 369 -2.36 38.39 -17.82
CA THR A 369 -3.60 37.71 -18.25
C THR A 369 -4.78 38.02 -17.32
N SER A 370 -4.55 38.07 -16.01
CA SER A 370 -5.56 38.42 -14.98
C SER A 370 -5.88 39.92 -14.86
N LEU A 371 -5.18 40.79 -15.61
CA LEU A 371 -5.23 42.24 -15.43
C LEU A 371 -6.64 42.83 -15.48
N TYR A 372 -7.51 42.36 -16.39
CA TYR A 372 -8.88 42.88 -16.50
C TYR A 372 -9.76 42.48 -15.30
N ILE A 373 -9.60 41.26 -14.76
CA ILE A 373 -10.29 40.83 -13.53
C ILE A 373 -9.87 41.74 -12.37
N ARG A 374 -8.58 42.06 -12.26
CA ARG A 374 -8.06 43.01 -11.27
C ARG A 374 -8.56 44.45 -11.50
N GLN A 375 -8.69 44.90 -12.74
CA GLN A 375 -9.26 46.23 -13.06
C GLN A 375 -10.73 46.33 -12.63
N VAL A 376 -11.55 45.28 -12.81
CA VAL A 376 -12.92 45.25 -12.29
C VAL A 376 -12.92 45.20 -10.76
N LEU A 377 -12.11 44.33 -10.14
CA LEU A 377 -12.00 44.23 -8.68
C LEU A 377 -11.60 45.57 -8.03
N TYR A 378 -10.56 46.21 -8.54
CA TYR A 378 -10.09 47.50 -8.04
C TYR A 378 -11.09 48.62 -8.35
N GLY A 379 -11.69 48.64 -9.55
CA GLY A 379 -12.65 49.67 -9.93
C GLY A 379 -14.01 49.54 -9.24
N LEU A 380 -14.36 48.34 -8.77
CA LEU A 380 -15.37 48.19 -7.74
C LEU A 380 -14.91 48.91 -6.46
N LEU A 381 -13.80 48.49 -5.85
CA LEU A 381 -13.33 49.02 -4.56
C LEU A 381 -13.14 50.54 -4.52
N LEU A 382 -12.63 51.13 -5.60
CA LEU A 382 -12.26 52.54 -5.70
C LEU A 382 -13.32 53.42 -6.39
N VAL A 383 -14.40 52.83 -6.92
CA VAL A 383 -15.51 53.51 -7.64
C VAL A 383 -15.14 54.10 -9.02
N GLU A 384 -13.87 54.07 -9.39
CA GLU A 384 -13.31 54.60 -10.65
C GLU A 384 -12.71 53.47 -11.50
N ARG A 385 -12.60 53.61 -12.83
CA ARG A 385 -11.82 52.63 -13.64
C ARG A 385 -10.32 52.96 -13.56
N PRO A 386 -9.48 52.19 -12.85
CA PRO A 386 -8.13 52.65 -12.52
C PRO A 386 -7.12 52.37 -13.63
N ALA A 387 -6.28 53.35 -13.93
CA ALA A 387 -5.14 53.21 -14.85
C ALA A 387 -3.99 52.41 -14.20
N VAL A 388 -4.11 51.09 -14.22
CA VAL A 388 -3.10 50.17 -13.63
C VAL A 388 -1.80 50.22 -14.43
N LYS A 389 -0.72 50.71 -13.78
CA LYS A 389 0.67 50.58 -14.26
C LYS A 389 1.32 49.35 -13.59
N GLU A 390 2.03 48.54 -14.36
CA GLU A 390 2.79 47.37 -13.86
C GLU A 390 4.29 47.60 -14.09
N ASP A 391 5.07 47.70 -13.01
CA ASP A 391 6.54 47.86 -13.06
C ASP A 391 7.22 46.49 -13.21
N ASP A 392 7.45 46.07 -14.45
CA ASP A 392 8.21 44.84 -14.78
C ASP A 392 9.67 44.93 -14.32
N SER A 393 10.21 43.84 -13.80
CA SER A 393 11.58 43.80 -13.21
C SER A 393 12.74 43.97 -14.22
N LYS A 394 12.47 44.29 -15.49
CA LYS A 394 13.45 44.56 -16.54
C LYS A 394 13.86 46.04 -16.51
N GLY A 395 14.71 46.40 -15.54
CA GLY A 395 15.10 47.78 -15.22
C GLY A 395 15.90 48.54 -16.30
N GLN A 396 15.30 48.84 -17.45
CA GLN A 396 15.81 49.82 -18.40
C GLN A 396 15.34 51.24 -18.04
N LYS A 397 16.19 52.01 -17.36
CA LYS A 397 16.07 53.47 -17.36
C LYS A 397 16.32 54.00 -18.77
N ARG A 398 15.26 54.38 -19.50
CA ARG A 398 15.41 55.25 -20.69
C ARG A 398 15.55 56.70 -20.24
N ALA A 399 16.40 57.46 -20.91
CA ALA A 399 16.75 58.82 -20.52
C ALA A 399 15.70 59.87 -20.96
N HIS A 400 15.77 61.06 -20.33
CA HIS A 400 14.86 62.20 -20.51
C HIS A 400 14.94 62.82 -21.93
N PRO A 401 14.01 63.74 -22.27
CA PRO A 401 14.36 65.15 -22.05
C PRO A 401 13.39 65.92 -21.13
N SER A 402 13.77 67.16 -20.81
CA SER A 402 13.25 68.04 -19.77
C SER A 402 11.96 68.81 -20.10
N SER A 403 11.08 68.93 -19.12
CA SER A 403 10.31 70.15 -18.81
C SER A 403 9.95 70.17 -17.30
N GLN A 404 9.37 71.27 -16.81
CA GLN A 404 9.06 71.46 -15.39
C GLN A 404 7.58 71.16 -15.10
N SER A 405 7.31 70.16 -14.26
CA SER A 405 6.03 69.97 -13.57
C SER A 405 6.22 69.18 -12.26
N PRO A 406 5.29 69.27 -11.29
CA PRO A 406 5.27 68.40 -10.10
C PRO A 406 4.98 66.94 -10.49
N PRO A 407 5.21 65.96 -9.60
CA PRO A 407 4.83 64.57 -9.86
C PRO A 407 3.31 64.42 -9.91
N GLU A 408 2.77 64.25 -11.12
CA GLU A 408 1.34 64.09 -11.38
C GLU A 408 0.79 62.81 -10.71
N VAL A 409 -0.11 63.00 -9.74
CA VAL A 409 -0.92 61.92 -9.16
C VAL A 409 -2.10 61.67 -10.08
N TYR A 410 -2.01 60.63 -10.90
CA TYR A 410 -3.04 60.29 -11.89
C TYR A 410 -4.18 59.44 -11.29
N VAL A 411 -5.20 60.10 -10.73
CA VAL A 411 -6.56 59.54 -10.51
C VAL A 411 -7.58 60.67 -10.61
N GLU A 412 -8.22 60.82 -11.77
CA GLU A 412 -9.39 61.66 -12.13
C GLU A 412 -9.65 61.42 -13.65
N GLU A 413 -10.83 61.60 -14.27
CA GLU A 413 -12.11 62.20 -13.84
C GLU A 413 -13.35 61.28 -14.08
N TYR A 414 -14.50 61.78 -13.63
CA TYR A 414 -15.91 61.36 -13.79
C TYR A 414 -16.29 60.80 -15.19
N ASP A 415 -17.26 59.88 -15.32
CA ASP A 415 -18.68 60.28 -15.31
C ASP A 415 -19.66 59.12 -15.01
N ARG A 416 -20.47 59.29 -13.94
CA ARG A 416 -21.85 58.81 -13.75
C ARG A 416 -22.34 59.16 -12.34
N GLU A 417 -23.26 60.11 -12.26
CA GLU A 417 -23.97 60.48 -11.03
C GLU A 417 -24.89 59.34 -10.53
N ASP A 418 -25.38 59.46 -9.29
CA ASP A 418 -26.45 58.64 -8.69
C ASP A 418 -26.24 57.11 -8.56
N THR A 419 -25.11 56.68 -7.98
CA THR A 419 -25.08 55.39 -7.23
C THR A 419 -24.30 55.47 -5.90
N GLU A 420 -25.00 55.82 -4.82
CA GLU A 420 -24.50 55.56 -3.46
C GLU A 420 -24.21 54.06 -3.26
N LEU A 421 -23.00 53.73 -2.82
CA LEU A 421 -22.44 52.40 -3.04
C LEU A 421 -22.82 51.36 -1.96
N VAL A 422 -24.13 51.13 -1.78
CA VAL A 422 -24.70 50.17 -0.83
C VAL A 422 -24.55 48.73 -1.33
N ARG A 423 -23.31 48.26 -1.39
CA ARG A 423 -22.87 47.06 -2.14
C ARG A 423 -23.54 45.73 -1.75
N ASN A 424 -24.16 45.66 -0.57
CA ASN A 424 -24.91 44.50 -0.09
C ASN A 424 -26.40 44.48 -0.49
N LYS A 425 -26.89 45.50 -1.21
CA LYS A 425 -28.27 45.55 -1.72
C LYS A 425 -28.41 45.15 -3.20
N ALA A 426 -27.30 44.92 -3.90
CA ALA A 426 -27.33 44.45 -5.28
C ALA A 426 -27.94 43.03 -5.35
N PRO A 427 -29.01 42.79 -6.14
CA PRO A 427 -29.59 41.46 -6.31
C PRO A 427 -28.55 40.43 -6.78
N GLU A 428 -28.75 39.17 -6.40
CA GLU A 428 -27.82 38.09 -6.74
C GLU A 428 -27.60 37.92 -8.24
N SER A 429 -28.67 38.10 -9.04
CA SER A 429 -28.61 38.14 -10.50
C SER A 429 -27.63 39.20 -11.03
N VAL A 430 -27.65 40.42 -10.48
CA VAL A 430 -26.75 41.51 -10.90
C VAL A 430 -25.31 41.23 -10.46
N ARG A 431 -25.11 40.66 -9.26
CA ARG A 431 -23.78 40.25 -8.78
C ARG A 431 -23.20 39.12 -9.63
N LEU A 432 -24.03 38.18 -10.09
CA LEU A 432 -23.67 37.12 -11.03
C LEU A 432 -23.41 37.64 -12.44
N GLU A 433 -24.24 38.54 -12.96
CA GLU A 433 -24.09 39.18 -14.27
C GLU A 433 -22.74 39.90 -14.38
N VAL A 434 -22.40 40.78 -13.44
CA VAL A 434 -21.09 41.47 -13.39
C VAL A 434 -19.92 40.50 -13.33
N PHE A 435 -20.05 39.40 -12.58
CA PHE A 435 -19.00 38.39 -12.47
C PHE A 435 -18.80 37.62 -13.80
N LEU A 436 -19.89 37.19 -14.41
CA LEU A 436 -19.90 36.45 -15.66
C LEU A 436 -19.48 37.31 -16.86
N GLU A 437 -19.89 38.58 -16.92
CA GLU A 437 -19.41 39.56 -17.91
C GLU A 437 -17.89 39.76 -17.79
N THR A 438 -17.37 39.89 -16.56
CA THR A 438 -15.92 40.06 -16.31
C THR A 438 -15.09 38.89 -16.85
N LEU A 439 -15.62 37.66 -16.74
CA LEU A 439 -15.00 36.45 -17.31
C LEU A 439 -15.34 36.26 -18.81
N GLY A 440 -16.32 36.99 -19.34
CA GLY A 440 -16.84 36.89 -20.70
C GLY A 440 -17.58 35.56 -20.96
N VAL A 441 -18.28 35.03 -19.96
CA VAL A 441 -18.94 33.72 -20.00
C VAL A 441 -20.44 33.92 -19.84
N SER A 442 -21.28 33.24 -20.63
CA SER A 442 -22.73 33.25 -20.40
C SER A 442 -23.10 32.23 -19.33
N GLN A 443 -24.16 32.48 -18.55
CA GLN A 443 -24.66 31.49 -17.58
C GLN A 443 -24.99 30.14 -18.27
N SER A 444 -25.50 30.19 -19.51
CA SER A 444 -25.75 28.99 -20.32
C SER A 444 -24.51 28.15 -20.65
N THR A 445 -23.30 28.70 -20.53
CA THR A 445 -22.03 27.95 -20.68
C THR A 445 -21.72 27.07 -19.45
N LEU A 446 -22.35 27.35 -18.30
CA LEU A 446 -22.13 26.65 -17.03
C LEU A 446 -23.22 25.62 -16.71
N ASN A 447 -24.34 25.65 -17.45
CA ASN A 447 -25.45 24.71 -17.28
C ASN A 447 -24.98 23.24 -17.38
N GLY A 448 -25.29 22.45 -16.34
CA GLY A 448 -24.97 21.02 -16.28
C GLY A 448 -23.62 20.69 -15.63
N LEU A 449 -22.83 21.69 -15.22
CA LEU A 449 -21.65 21.47 -14.38
C LEU A 449 -22.05 21.21 -12.92
N PRO A 450 -21.23 20.47 -12.13
CA PRO A 450 -21.31 20.50 -10.68
C PRO A 450 -21.09 21.93 -10.16
N PRO A 451 -21.87 22.42 -9.17
CA PRO A 451 -21.80 23.84 -8.77
C PRO A 451 -20.44 24.32 -8.28
N HIS A 452 -19.59 23.42 -7.77
CA HIS A 452 -18.22 23.73 -7.35
C HIS A 452 -17.22 23.84 -8.51
N LEU A 453 -17.58 23.48 -9.75
CA LEU A 453 -16.76 23.62 -10.96
C LEU A 453 -17.15 24.81 -11.85
N GLU A 454 -18.31 25.43 -11.61
CA GLU A 454 -18.78 26.59 -12.38
C GLU A 454 -17.74 27.73 -12.43
N LEU A 455 -17.19 28.11 -11.27
CA LEU A 455 -16.16 29.15 -11.15
C LEU A 455 -14.83 28.73 -11.84
N PRO A 456 -14.22 27.55 -11.54
CA PRO A 456 -13.05 27.04 -12.27
C PRO A 456 -13.21 27.00 -13.79
N VAL A 457 -14.37 26.56 -14.31
CA VAL A 457 -14.62 26.50 -15.76
C VAL A 457 -14.77 27.91 -16.34
N ALA A 458 -15.48 28.82 -15.68
CA ALA A 458 -15.60 30.21 -16.12
C ALA A 458 -14.23 30.92 -16.20
N VAL A 459 -13.37 30.73 -15.19
CA VAL A 459 -11.97 31.20 -15.18
C VAL A 459 -11.17 30.59 -16.33
N THR A 460 -11.35 29.29 -16.60
CA THR A 460 -10.66 28.59 -17.69
C THR A 460 -11.09 29.13 -19.06
N CYS A 461 -12.38 29.42 -19.26
CA CYS A 461 -12.90 30.10 -20.46
C CYS A 461 -12.32 31.51 -20.65
N TYR A 462 -12.13 32.28 -19.56
CA TYR A 462 -11.45 33.57 -19.61
C TYR A 462 -9.97 33.42 -20.02
N TRP A 463 -9.24 32.51 -19.37
CA TRP A 463 -7.83 32.21 -19.64
C TRP A 463 -7.60 31.82 -21.12
N LEU A 464 -8.39 30.88 -21.67
CA LEU A 464 -8.29 30.43 -23.07
C LEU A 464 -8.46 31.53 -24.13
N ARG A 465 -9.04 32.68 -23.76
CA ARG A 465 -9.22 33.85 -24.64
C ARG A 465 -8.12 34.89 -24.44
N ARG A 466 -7.74 35.16 -23.18
CA ARG A 466 -6.85 36.27 -22.79
C ARG A 466 -5.37 35.89 -22.72
N ALA A 467 -5.04 34.64 -22.43
CA ALA A 467 -3.67 34.15 -22.28
C ALA A 467 -2.78 34.41 -23.52
N ARG A 468 -1.50 34.66 -23.28
CA ARG A 468 -0.48 34.95 -24.30
C ARG A 468 0.86 34.30 -23.90
N PRO A 469 1.34 33.25 -24.62
CA PRO A 469 0.75 32.61 -25.80
C PRO A 469 -0.63 32.00 -25.49
N ARG A 470 -1.44 31.78 -26.53
CA ARG A 470 -2.73 31.10 -26.34
C ARG A 470 -2.47 29.62 -26.01
N PRO A 471 -3.12 29.04 -24.98
CA PRO A 471 -2.96 27.63 -24.63
C PRO A 471 -3.30 26.71 -25.81
N ASP A 472 -2.55 25.63 -25.93
CA ASP A 472 -2.81 24.56 -26.90
C ASP A 472 -3.88 23.56 -26.38
N ARG A 473 -4.28 22.61 -27.23
CA ARG A 473 -5.30 21.60 -26.87
C ARG A 473 -4.81 20.68 -25.73
N PRO A 474 -3.56 20.14 -25.74
CA PRO A 474 -2.99 19.41 -24.61
C PRO A 474 -3.04 20.15 -23.27
N LEU A 475 -2.67 21.44 -23.23
CA LEU A 475 -2.71 22.29 -22.02
C LEU A 475 -4.12 22.36 -21.40
N LEU A 476 -5.15 22.47 -22.23
CA LEU A 476 -6.54 22.46 -21.78
C LEU A 476 -6.97 21.06 -21.32
N GLN A 477 -6.64 20.02 -22.09
CA GLN A 477 -7.03 18.64 -21.78
C GLN A 477 -6.39 18.15 -20.47
N ALA A 478 -5.09 18.40 -20.26
CA ALA A 478 -4.40 18.09 -19.00
C ALA A 478 -4.99 18.83 -17.79
N LEU A 479 -5.39 20.09 -17.96
CA LEU A 479 -6.04 20.86 -16.90
C LEU A 479 -7.42 20.29 -16.54
N LEU A 480 -8.24 19.94 -17.53
CA LEU A 480 -9.55 19.32 -17.31
C LEU A 480 -9.42 17.94 -16.65
N LEU A 481 -8.44 17.12 -17.06
CA LEU A 481 -8.10 15.87 -16.39
C LEU A 481 -7.65 16.09 -14.93
N GLY A 482 -6.90 17.16 -14.65
CA GLY A 482 -6.53 17.58 -13.30
C GLY A 482 -7.73 17.96 -12.43
N LEU A 483 -8.73 18.64 -13.00
CA LEU A 483 -10.00 18.94 -12.31
C LEU A 483 -10.81 17.67 -12.01
N VAL A 484 -10.90 16.72 -12.95
CA VAL A 484 -11.56 15.42 -12.74
C VAL A 484 -10.83 14.60 -11.66
N TYR A 485 -9.49 14.57 -11.68
CA TYR A 485 -8.67 13.93 -10.65
C TYR A 485 -9.00 14.49 -9.25
N GLY A 486 -9.02 15.81 -9.10
CA GLY A 486 -9.37 16.45 -7.83
C GLY A 486 -10.84 16.24 -7.43
N GLN A 487 -11.77 16.28 -8.38
CA GLN A 487 -13.18 15.96 -8.12
C GLN A 487 -13.32 14.55 -7.56
N ASN A 488 -12.59 13.57 -8.09
CA ASN A 488 -12.70 12.18 -7.62
C ASN A 488 -12.04 11.99 -6.23
N GLN A 489 -11.05 12.81 -5.84
CA GLN A 489 -10.54 12.89 -4.45
C GLN A 489 -11.55 13.46 -3.42
N SER A 490 -12.78 13.80 -3.83
CA SER A 490 -13.76 14.45 -2.93
C SER A 490 -14.59 13.50 -2.08
N GLY A 491 -14.60 12.20 -2.37
CA GLY A 491 -15.46 11.21 -1.73
C GLY A 491 -16.92 11.21 -2.21
N PHE A 492 -17.24 11.97 -3.28
CA PHE A 492 -18.53 11.87 -3.97
C PHE A 492 -18.59 10.73 -5.00
N ILE A 493 -17.46 10.10 -5.29
CA ILE A 493 -17.29 8.89 -6.10
C ILE A 493 -16.24 8.03 -5.34
N GLU A 494 -16.39 6.70 -5.34
CA GLU A 494 -15.38 5.79 -4.76
C GLU A 494 -14.04 5.89 -5.51
N GLU A 495 -12.92 5.40 -4.94
CA GLU A 495 -11.59 5.51 -5.58
C GLU A 495 -11.47 4.62 -6.83
N GLY A 496 -12.05 5.08 -7.95
CA GLY A 496 -12.10 4.34 -9.20
C GLY A 496 -10.79 4.35 -10.00
N PRO A 497 -10.59 3.42 -10.95
CA PRO A 497 -9.33 3.21 -11.67
C PRO A 497 -8.87 4.39 -12.54
N VAL A 498 -9.76 5.35 -12.85
CA VAL A 498 -9.40 6.65 -13.43
C VAL A 498 -8.43 7.42 -12.49
N LEU A 499 -8.68 7.42 -11.18
CA LEU A 499 -7.77 8.02 -10.19
C LEU A 499 -6.44 7.28 -10.13
N GLU A 500 -6.44 5.94 -10.17
CA GLU A 500 -5.19 5.16 -10.11
C GLU A 500 -4.31 5.42 -11.33
N ARG A 501 -4.89 5.38 -12.55
CA ARG A 501 -4.13 5.66 -13.78
C ARG A 501 -3.52 7.06 -13.76
N LEU A 502 -4.28 8.07 -13.31
CA LEU A 502 -3.78 9.44 -13.16
C LEU A 502 -2.74 9.55 -12.03
N ARG A 503 -2.90 8.87 -10.89
CA ARG A 503 -1.90 8.82 -9.78
C ARG A 503 -0.63 8.05 -10.17
N GLY A 504 -0.72 7.14 -11.14
CA GLY A 504 0.40 6.39 -11.70
C GLY A 504 1.33 7.21 -12.59
N LEU A 505 0.84 8.31 -13.18
CA LEU A 505 1.63 9.24 -13.99
C LEU A 505 2.58 10.05 -13.08
N LYS A 506 3.83 9.58 -12.97
CA LYS A 506 4.89 10.27 -12.24
C LYS A 506 5.72 11.11 -13.23
N PRO A 507 6.11 12.35 -12.88
CA PRO A 507 7.03 13.12 -13.69
C PRO A 507 8.39 12.42 -13.78
N ASP A 508 9.01 12.41 -14.96
CA ASP A 508 10.37 11.87 -15.13
C ASP A 508 11.36 12.71 -14.32
N SER A 509 11.97 12.08 -13.31
CA SER A 509 12.88 12.70 -12.35
C SER A 509 14.16 13.30 -12.94
N GLY A 510 14.47 13.04 -14.22
CA GLY A 510 15.59 13.64 -14.94
C GLY A 510 15.22 14.76 -15.93
N ALA A 511 13.93 15.05 -16.15
CA ALA A 511 13.50 15.99 -17.19
C ALA A 511 13.60 17.46 -16.77
N ASP A 512 13.92 18.34 -17.73
CA ASP A 512 13.87 19.78 -17.54
C ASP A 512 12.43 20.33 -17.61
N LEU A 513 12.19 21.43 -16.89
CA LEU A 513 10.88 22.06 -16.78
C LEU A 513 10.49 22.73 -18.12
N ASP A 514 9.37 22.30 -18.73
CA ASP A 514 8.76 23.04 -19.85
C ASP A 514 8.27 24.40 -19.35
N LEU A 515 9.05 25.44 -19.63
CA LEU A 515 8.76 26.83 -19.29
C LEU A 515 7.50 27.37 -19.98
N GLY A 516 7.14 26.84 -21.14
CA GLY A 516 5.91 27.19 -21.85
C GLY A 516 4.67 26.66 -21.11
N VAL A 517 4.74 25.44 -20.59
CA VAL A 517 3.68 24.85 -19.75
C VAL A 517 3.61 25.53 -18.38
N ALA A 518 4.76 25.73 -17.73
CA ALA A 518 4.84 26.44 -16.44
C ALA A 518 4.22 27.85 -16.53
N HIS A 519 4.52 28.59 -17.60
CA HIS A 519 3.96 29.92 -17.83
C HIS A 519 2.48 29.90 -18.25
N ALA A 520 2.03 28.90 -19.01
CA ALA A 520 0.61 28.75 -19.35
C ALA A 520 -0.23 28.51 -18.07
N TYR A 521 0.26 27.69 -17.15
CA TYR A 521 -0.42 27.45 -15.87
C TYR A 521 -0.19 28.54 -14.82
N SER A 522 0.94 29.27 -14.84
CA SER A 522 1.10 30.49 -14.02
C SER A 522 0.01 31.52 -14.36
N GLN A 523 -0.27 31.73 -15.65
CA GLN A 523 -1.35 32.58 -16.15
C GLN A 523 -2.73 32.12 -15.66
N TRP A 524 -3.00 30.81 -15.70
CA TRP A 524 -4.27 30.25 -15.22
C TRP A 524 -4.43 30.44 -13.70
N GLN A 525 -3.40 30.13 -12.91
CA GLN A 525 -3.44 30.31 -11.45
C GLN A 525 -3.60 31.79 -11.03
N CYS A 526 -3.02 32.74 -11.78
CA CYS A 526 -3.30 34.17 -11.57
C CYS A 526 -4.78 34.48 -11.78
N CYS A 527 -5.39 33.98 -12.88
CA CYS A 527 -6.80 34.19 -13.17
C CYS A 527 -7.72 33.50 -12.15
N MET A 528 -7.33 32.32 -11.65
CA MET A 528 -8.08 31.59 -10.62
C MET A 528 -8.08 32.33 -9.28
N ARG A 529 -6.92 32.87 -8.87
CA ARG A 529 -6.81 33.71 -7.66
C ARG A 529 -7.67 34.97 -7.78
N ASP A 530 -7.54 35.70 -8.87
CA ASP A 530 -8.23 36.99 -9.03
C ASP A 530 -9.74 36.81 -9.26
N GLY A 531 -10.13 35.67 -9.86
CA GLY A 531 -11.53 35.23 -9.93
C GLY A 531 -12.11 34.87 -8.55
N LEU A 532 -11.35 34.18 -7.69
CA LEU A 532 -11.75 33.92 -6.29
C LEU A 532 -11.92 35.22 -5.50
N ASP A 533 -10.97 36.15 -5.58
CA ASP A 533 -11.03 37.43 -4.86
C ASP A 533 -12.21 38.31 -5.34
N LEU A 534 -12.51 38.31 -6.64
CA LEU A 534 -13.68 39.01 -7.19
C LEU A 534 -14.99 38.31 -6.80
N ASN A 535 -15.04 36.98 -6.79
CA ASN A 535 -16.21 36.21 -6.33
C ASN A 535 -16.50 36.47 -4.83
N GLN A 536 -15.46 36.54 -4.00
CA GLN A 536 -15.57 36.93 -2.58
C GLN A 536 -16.07 38.38 -2.43
N LEU A 537 -15.52 39.33 -3.20
CA LEU A 537 -15.94 40.74 -3.17
C LEU A 537 -17.41 40.93 -3.61
N LEU A 538 -17.89 40.15 -4.58
CA LEU A 538 -19.29 40.15 -5.02
C LEU A 538 -20.21 39.29 -4.14
N CYS A 539 -19.75 38.84 -2.98
CA CYS A 539 -20.50 38.02 -2.02
C CYS A 539 -20.99 36.68 -2.61
N PHE A 540 -20.07 35.93 -3.23
CA PHE A 540 -20.24 34.56 -3.70
C PHE A 540 -21.37 34.35 -4.73
N PRO A 541 -21.40 35.09 -5.86
CA PRO A 541 -22.36 34.82 -6.94
C PRO A 541 -22.19 33.41 -7.55
N LEU A 542 -20.98 32.83 -7.48
CA LEU A 542 -20.75 31.40 -7.73
C LEU A 542 -20.20 30.70 -6.47
N PRO A 543 -20.45 29.39 -6.28
CA PRO A 543 -19.86 28.62 -5.19
C PRO A 543 -18.31 28.61 -5.25
N GLU A 544 -17.66 28.60 -4.08
CA GLU A 544 -16.21 28.45 -4.03
C GLU A 544 -15.78 26.99 -4.25
N PRO A 545 -14.85 26.70 -5.18
CA PRO A 545 -14.23 25.40 -5.30
C PRO A 545 -13.31 25.09 -4.12
N GLN A 546 -13.12 23.80 -3.83
CA GLN A 546 -12.04 23.33 -2.96
C GLN A 546 -10.71 23.43 -3.71
N CYS A 547 -9.88 24.42 -3.34
CA CYS A 547 -8.63 24.74 -4.05
C CYS A 547 -7.61 23.59 -4.02
N ALA A 548 -7.71 22.67 -3.05
CA ALA A 548 -6.89 21.46 -2.99
C ALA A 548 -7.10 20.51 -4.18
N TRP A 549 -8.26 20.59 -4.83
CA TRP A 549 -8.68 19.71 -5.93
C TRP A 549 -8.57 20.40 -7.31
N LEU A 550 -8.17 21.66 -7.36
CA LEU A 550 -8.17 22.42 -8.62
C LEU A 550 -6.96 22.18 -9.51
N TYR A 551 -5.83 21.79 -8.92
CA TYR A 551 -4.55 21.75 -9.61
C TYR A 551 -3.55 20.89 -8.84
N ARG A 552 -2.91 19.96 -9.56
CA ARG A 552 -1.75 19.20 -9.09
C ARG A 552 -0.66 19.35 -10.14
N GLY A 553 0.32 20.22 -9.86
CA GLY A 553 1.33 20.65 -10.82
C GLY A 553 2.11 19.51 -11.47
N THR A 554 2.57 18.56 -10.68
CA THR A 554 3.33 17.40 -11.19
C THR A 554 2.51 16.56 -12.17
N LEU A 555 1.24 16.32 -11.86
CA LEU A 555 0.30 15.56 -12.69
C LEU A 555 -0.02 16.30 -14.00
N VAL A 556 -0.43 17.57 -13.95
CA VAL A 556 -0.85 18.29 -15.17
C VAL A 556 0.33 18.55 -16.11
N HIS A 557 1.54 18.77 -15.59
CA HIS A 557 2.73 18.86 -16.44
C HIS A 557 3.07 17.54 -17.14
N GLN A 558 3.00 16.39 -16.43
CA GLN A 558 3.21 15.09 -17.07
C GLN A 558 2.11 14.81 -18.11
N LEU A 559 0.85 15.09 -17.81
CA LEU A 559 -0.26 14.95 -18.76
C LEU A 559 -0.05 15.75 -20.04
N VAL A 560 0.48 16.98 -19.98
CA VAL A 560 0.81 17.73 -21.21
C VAL A 560 1.91 17.04 -22.02
N ALA A 561 2.92 16.46 -21.37
CA ALA A 561 3.98 15.71 -22.05
C ALA A 561 3.43 14.42 -22.72
N GLU A 562 2.56 13.67 -22.05
CA GLU A 562 1.91 12.47 -22.61
C GLU A 562 0.96 12.81 -23.78
N LEU A 563 0.10 13.82 -23.62
CA LEU A 563 -0.85 14.25 -24.64
C LEU A 563 -0.13 14.80 -25.89
N ARG A 564 1.04 15.44 -25.73
CA ARG A 564 1.90 15.87 -26.85
C ARG A 564 2.64 14.72 -27.52
N GLN A 565 2.83 13.59 -26.84
CA GLN A 565 3.33 12.34 -27.42
C GLN A 565 2.22 11.50 -28.11
N GLY A 566 0.96 11.96 -28.07
CA GLY A 566 -0.17 11.33 -28.77
C GLY A 566 -1.03 10.41 -27.90
N MET A 567 -0.91 10.48 -26.57
CA MET A 567 -1.88 9.84 -25.67
C MET A 567 -3.30 10.38 -25.93
N ASN A 568 -4.30 9.50 -25.92
CA ASN A 568 -5.71 9.92 -25.98
C ASN A 568 -6.21 10.25 -24.56
N PRO A 569 -6.75 11.46 -24.29
CA PRO A 569 -7.37 11.75 -22.99
C PRO A 569 -8.53 10.80 -22.66
N ASP A 570 -9.25 10.30 -23.68
CA ASP A 570 -10.41 9.44 -23.44
C ASP A 570 -10.01 8.10 -22.82
N SER A 571 -8.85 7.52 -23.16
CA SER A 571 -8.40 6.25 -22.56
C SER A 571 -7.93 6.39 -21.11
N LEU A 572 -7.63 7.61 -20.64
CA LEU A 572 -7.47 7.88 -19.20
C LEU A 572 -8.82 7.92 -18.48
N LEU A 573 -9.86 8.46 -19.13
CA LEU A 573 -11.20 8.69 -18.57
C LEU A 573 -12.18 7.52 -18.73
N MET A 574 -11.89 6.54 -19.60
CA MET A 574 -12.67 5.31 -19.75
C MET A 574 -12.90 4.65 -18.39
N GLU A 575 -14.13 4.71 -17.87
CA GLU A 575 -14.50 3.96 -16.67
C GLU A 575 -14.23 2.46 -16.91
N ASP A 576 -13.79 1.76 -15.86
CA ASP A 576 -13.89 0.31 -15.91
C ASP A 576 -15.37 -0.12 -15.87
N PRO A 577 -15.70 -1.34 -16.37
CA PRO A 577 -17.09 -1.68 -16.65
C PRO A 577 -17.91 -1.57 -15.36
N PRO A 578 -19.20 -1.18 -15.44
CA PRO A 578 -20.02 -0.89 -14.27
C PRO A 578 -19.85 -1.98 -13.21
N SER A 579 -19.58 -1.52 -11.97
CA SER A 579 -18.97 -2.31 -10.89
C SER A 579 -19.49 -3.75 -10.89
N LEU A 580 -18.55 -4.67 -11.08
CA LEU A 580 -18.87 -6.00 -11.61
C LEU A 580 -19.65 -6.78 -10.54
N GLN A 581 -20.98 -6.68 -10.58
CA GLN A 581 -21.90 -7.47 -9.77
C GLN A 581 -21.76 -8.93 -10.19
N LEU A 582 -20.78 -9.55 -9.56
CA LEU A 582 -20.51 -10.96 -9.65
C LEU A 582 -21.65 -11.69 -8.96
N ASN A 583 -22.39 -12.48 -9.74
CA ASN A 583 -22.93 -13.74 -9.21
C ASN A 583 -21.80 -14.35 -8.38
N SER A 584 -22.06 -14.67 -7.11
CA SER A 584 -21.08 -14.67 -6.01
C SER A 584 -19.99 -15.75 -6.06
N LYS A 585 -19.57 -16.22 -7.23
CA LYS A 585 -18.51 -17.19 -7.47
C LYS A 585 -17.27 -16.52 -8.07
N LEU A 586 -16.09 -16.88 -7.56
CA LEU A 586 -14.79 -16.54 -8.12
C LEU A 586 -13.99 -17.84 -8.30
N ILE A 587 -13.47 -18.10 -9.50
CA ILE A 587 -12.52 -19.22 -9.70
C ILE A 587 -11.10 -18.69 -9.49
N ILE A 588 -10.28 -19.48 -8.81
CA ILE A 588 -8.93 -19.09 -8.39
C ILE A 588 -7.93 -20.14 -8.84
N ASP A 589 -6.89 -19.69 -9.54
CA ASP A 589 -5.66 -20.45 -9.74
C ASP A 589 -4.93 -20.57 -8.39
N GLY A 590 -5.06 -21.74 -7.78
CA GLY A 590 -4.47 -22.03 -6.48
C GLY A 590 -2.95 -22.18 -6.53
N THR A 591 -2.37 -22.53 -7.67
CA THR A 591 -0.91 -22.61 -7.82
C THR A 591 -0.31 -21.22 -7.87
N ASN A 592 -0.84 -20.32 -8.68
CA ASN A 592 -0.41 -18.94 -8.77
C ASN A 592 -0.66 -18.20 -7.43
N LEU A 593 -1.85 -18.37 -6.84
CA LEU A 593 -2.20 -17.75 -5.56
C LEU A 593 -1.24 -18.12 -4.41
N TYR A 594 -0.93 -19.40 -4.17
CA TYR A 594 -0.04 -19.73 -3.04
C TYR A 594 1.40 -19.24 -3.22
N ASN A 595 1.85 -19.04 -4.48
CA ASN A 595 3.16 -18.45 -4.74
C ASN A 595 3.13 -16.95 -4.41
N ASN A 596 2.16 -16.21 -4.96
CA ASN A 596 2.02 -14.78 -4.75
C ASN A 596 1.81 -14.43 -3.26
N LEU A 597 0.89 -15.12 -2.56
CA LEU A 597 0.67 -14.91 -1.12
C LEU A 597 1.94 -15.12 -0.27
N TYR A 598 2.87 -15.98 -0.70
CA TYR A 598 4.13 -16.18 0.02
C TYR A 598 5.12 -15.03 -0.21
N PHE A 599 5.35 -14.66 -1.48
CA PHE A 599 6.37 -13.68 -1.85
C PHE A 599 5.94 -12.22 -1.60
N GLU A 600 4.66 -11.88 -1.80
CA GLU A 600 4.09 -10.57 -1.48
C GLU A 600 4.13 -10.25 0.02
N ALA A 601 3.85 -11.25 0.86
CA ALA A 601 3.93 -11.12 2.31
C ALA A 601 5.39 -11.07 2.81
N HIS A 602 6.36 -11.15 1.89
CA HIS A 602 7.80 -11.04 2.14
C HIS A 602 8.35 -12.06 3.15
N LEU A 603 7.66 -13.20 3.29
CA LEU A 603 8.00 -14.28 4.21
C LEU A 603 9.40 -14.84 3.94
N ASP A 604 10.00 -15.45 4.96
CA ASP A 604 11.37 -15.94 4.88
C ASP A 604 11.53 -17.09 3.86
N GLU A 605 12.57 -16.98 3.03
CA GLU A 605 12.96 -17.99 2.04
C GLU A 605 14.24 -18.75 2.46
N ARG A 606 14.99 -18.25 3.45
CA ARG A 606 16.37 -18.67 3.77
C ARG A 606 16.47 -19.80 4.79
N HIS A 607 15.60 -19.81 5.79
CA HIS A 607 15.61 -20.71 6.94
C HIS A 607 14.69 -21.93 6.74
N GLY A 608 14.19 -22.15 5.52
CA GLY A 608 13.27 -23.24 5.19
C GLY A 608 11.78 -22.93 5.43
N GLY A 609 11.43 -21.66 5.69
CA GLY A 609 10.06 -21.15 5.72
C GLY A 609 9.40 -21.07 7.09
N ASP A 610 8.55 -20.05 7.26
CA ASP A 610 7.71 -19.82 8.44
C ASP A 610 6.24 -20.17 8.08
N TYR A 611 5.86 -21.41 8.33
CA TYR A 611 4.59 -21.98 7.82
C TYR A 611 3.35 -21.54 8.59
N ASP A 612 3.49 -21.05 9.82
CA ASP A 612 2.43 -20.44 10.61
C ASP A 612 2.11 -19.03 10.09
N ASP A 613 3.12 -18.19 9.86
CA ASP A 613 2.93 -16.87 9.23
C ASP A 613 2.32 -16.98 7.83
N PHE A 614 2.68 -18.01 7.05
CA PHE A 614 2.03 -18.28 5.77
C PHE A 614 0.55 -18.69 5.91
N LYS A 615 0.22 -19.59 6.85
CA LYS A 615 -1.18 -19.95 7.18
C LYS A 615 -2.00 -18.68 7.47
N ASP A 616 -1.42 -17.75 8.20
CA ASP A 616 -2.02 -16.47 8.56
C ASP A 616 -2.36 -15.59 7.33
N GLN A 617 -1.50 -15.54 6.32
CA GLN A 617 -1.78 -14.81 5.06
C GLN A 617 -2.93 -15.44 4.28
N VAL A 618 -2.94 -16.78 4.17
CA VAL A 618 -4.01 -17.53 3.50
C VAL A 618 -5.35 -17.32 4.22
N CYS A 619 -5.35 -17.36 5.56
CA CYS A 619 -6.53 -17.04 6.36
C CYS A 619 -7.04 -15.60 6.15
N LYS A 620 -6.15 -14.61 6.07
CA LYS A 620 -6.52 -13.19 5.83
C LYS A 620 -7.10 -13.00 4.42
N PHE A 621 -6.51 -13.61 3.40
CA PHE A 621 -7.02 -13.57 2.01
C PHE A 621 -8.44 -14.16 1.90
N PHE A 622 -8.65 -15.38 2.39
CA PHE A 622 -9.97 -16.02 2.32
C PHE A 622 -11.00 -15.40 3.27
N LYS A 623 -10.56 -14.72 4.34
CA LYS A 623 -11.44 -13.83 5.11
C LYS A 623 -11.87 -12.62 4.29
N ALA A 624 -10.96 -11.93 3.59
CA ALA A 624 -11.32 -10.75 2.80
C ALA A 624 -12.39 -11.07 1.74
N LEU A 625 -12.27 -12.20 1.04
CA LEU A 625 -13.29 -12.69 0.10
C LEU A 625 -14.65 -12.92 0.78
N ARG A 626 -14.66 -13.63 1.93
CA ARG A 626 -15.87 -13.91 2.71
C ARG A 626 -16.53 -12.64 3.27
N ASP A 627 -15.71 -11.70 3.73
CA ASP A 627 -16.15 -10.41 4.26
C ASP A 627 -16.84 -9.55 3.17
N CYS A 628 -16.70 -9.89 1.88
CA CYS A 628 -17.33 -9.24 0.73
C CYS A 628 -18.31 -10.16 -0.03
N ASP A 629 -18.84 -11.21 0.63
CA ASP A 629 -19.78 -12.22 0.07
C ASP A 629 -19.31 -12.97 -1.20
N ILE A 630 -17.98 -13.04 -1.44
CA ILE A 630 -17.39 -13.81 -2.54
C ILE A 630 -17.20 -15.28 -2.13
N THR A 631 -17.70 -16.20 -2.96
CA THR A 631 -17.49 -17.66 -2.85
C THR A 631 -16.31 -18.09 -3.74
N PRO A 632 -15.11 -18.31 -3.19
CA PRO A 632 -13.96 -18.81 -3.93
C PRO A 632 -14.08 -20.30 -4.27
N TYR A 633 -13.65 -20.67 -5.48
CA TYR A 633 -13.42 -22.04 -5.92
C TYR A 633 -11.97 -22.19 -6.37
N VAL A 634 -11.15 -22.92 -5.62
CA VAL A 634 -9.70 -22.99 -5.83
C VAL A 634 -9.32 -24.25 -6.61
N ILE A 635 -8.56 -24.09 -7.70
CA ILE A 635 -8.09 -25.19 -8.54
C ILE A 635 -6.56 -25.22 -8.52
N ILE A 636 -5.95 -26.35 -8.15
CA ILE A 636 -4.50 -26.49 -7.96
C ILE A 636 -3.93 -27.50 -8.96
N ASP A 637 -2.73 -27.30 -9.49
CA ASP A 637 -2.14 -28.22 -10.47
C ASP A 637 -1.92 -29.64 -9.96
N GLY A 638 -2.12 -30.59 -10.87
CA GLY A 638 -1.82 -32.00 -10.73
C GLY A 638 -0.37 -32.34 -11.04
N GLY A 639 -0.19 -33.29 -11.94
CA GLY A 639 1.08 -33.63 -12.58
C GLY A 639 1.25 -32.94 -13.94
N SER A 640 2.25 -33.37 -14.69
CA SER A 640 2.41 -33.02 -16.11
C SER A 640 1.44 -33.81 -16.99
N ASP A 641 1.16 -33.30 -18.20
CA ASP A 641 0.38 -34.03 -19.20
C ASP A 641 1.16 -35.22 -19.79
N SER A 642 0.47 -36.18 -20.42
CA SER A 642 1.12 -37.35 -21.03
C SER A 642 2.03 -37.05 -22.23
N THR A 643 2.21 -35.77 -22.61
CA THR A 643 3.02 -35.36 -23.76
C THR A 643 4.42 -34.91 -23.37
N ASP A 644 4.69 -34.71 -22.06
CA ASP A 644 6.01 -34.37 -21.48
C ASP A 644 6.64 -33.11 -22.12
N ARG A 645 5.83 -32.23 -22.74
CA ARG A 645 6.30 -31.05 -23.51
C ARG A 645 6.90 -29.96 -22.62
N LYS A 646 6.19 -29.54 -21.56
CA LYS A 646 6.66 -28.51 -20.62
C LYS A 646 7.87 -28.97 -19.79
N PHE A 647 8.30 -30.23 -19.87
CA PHE A 647 9.42 -30.80 -19.13
C PHE A 647 10.76 -30.06 -19.32
N ASP A 648 11.09 -29.67 -20.55
CA ASP A 648 12.30 -28.88 -20.86
C ASP A 648 12.22 -27.47 -20.23
N THR A 649 11.01 -26.92 -20.12
CA THR A 649 10.72 -25.66 -19.44
C THR A 649 10.79 -25.83 -17.92
N LEU A 650 10.24 -26.91 -17.35
CA LEU A 650 10.36 -27.25 -15.93
C LEU A 650 11.83 -27.43 -15.52
N GLN A 651 12.67 -28.03 -16.38
CA GLN A 651 14.11 -28.13 -16.13
C GLN A 651 14.79 -26.74 -16.12
N LYS A 652 14.46 -25.85 -17.07
CA LYS A 652 14.96 -24.45 -17.09
C LYS A 652 14.49 -23.66 -15.87
N ARG A 653 13.22 -23.79 -15.47
CA ARG A 653 12.65 -23.17 -14.26
C ARG A 653 13.39 -23.68 -13.02
N ALA A 654 13.61 -24.98 -12.87
CA ALA A 654 14.38 -25.57 -11.77
C ALA A 654 15.84 -25.08 -11.73
N GLN A 655 16.54 -25.06 -12.86
CA GLN A 655 17.92 -24.52 -12.96
C GLN A 655 18.01 -23.04 -12.58
N SER A 656 16.98 -22.24 -12.91
CA SER A 656 16.87 -20.84 -12.48
C SER A 656 16.70 -20.75 -10.95
N THR A 657 15.81 -21.55 -10.37
CA THR A 657 15.59 -21.60 -8.92
C THR A 657 16.83 -22.10 -8.15
N ILE A 658 17.62 -23.02 -8.70
CA ILE A 658 18.92 -23.44 -8.11
C ILE A 658 19.89 -22.27 -8.02
N LYS A 659 19.98 -21.42 -9.05
CA LYS A 659 20.81 -20.20 -9.02
C LYS A 659 20.32 -19.20 -7.97
N LYS A 660 19.01 -19.00 -7.86
CA LYS A 660 18.41 -18.16 -6.80
C LYS A 660 18.71 -18.69 -5.41
N ALA A 661 18.59 -20.00 -5.20
CA ALA A 661 18.84 -20.65 -3.91
C ALA A 661 20.30 -20.53 -3.46
N LYS A 662 21.27 -20.69 -4.37
CA LYS A 662 22.69 -20.41 -4.09
C LYS A 662 22.92 -18.97 -3.68
N ALA A 663 22.36 -18.00 -4.41
CA ALA A 663 22.49 -16.57 -4.06
C ALA A 663 21.84 -16.22 -2.70
N LEU A 664 20.70 -16.84 -2.36
CA LEU A 664 20.04 -16.71 -1.05
C LEU A 664 20.84 -17.34 0.10
N ALA A 665 21.58 -18.42 -0.16
CA ALA A 665 22.51 -18.99 0.80
C ALA A 665 23.74 -18.08 1.00
N GLU A 666 24.35 -17.63 -0.10
CA GLU A 666 25.66 -16.97 -0.13
C GLU A 666 25.62 -15.45 0.15
N THR A 667 24.45 -14.78 0.07
CA THR A 667 24.37 -13.32 0.16
C THR A 667 23.17 -12.78 0.97
N GLN A 668 23.28 -11.53 1.42
CA GLN A 668 22.17 -10.74 2.00
C GLN A 668 21.46 -9.86 0.93
N ILE A 669 21.73 -10.08 -0.36
CA ILE A 669 21.19 -9.32 -1.49
C ILE A 669 19.73 -9.76 -1.74
N PRO A 670 18.79 -8.88 -2.13
CA PRO A 670 17.38 -9.22 -2.33
C PRO A 670 17.09 -10.06 -3.59
N VAL A 671 17.69 -11.25 -3.68
CA VAL A 671 17.29 -12.31 -4.60
C VAL A 671 16.11 -13.07 -3.99
N ARG A 672 14.99 -13.20 -4.72
CA ARG A 672 13.76 -13.86 -4.25
C ARG A 672 13.19 -14.85 -5.26
N GLY A 673 12.34 -15.76 -4.79
CA GLY A 673 11.58 -16.72 -5.58
C GLY A 673 12.02 -18.17 -5.40
N VAL A 674 12.30 -18.60 -4.16
CA VAL A 674 12.53 -20.01 -3.78
C VAL A 674 11.48 -20.42 -2.75
N LEU A 675 10.40 -21.05 -3.21
CA LEU A 675 9.26 -21.40 -2.35
C LEU A 675 9.58 -22.63 -1.46
N PRO A 676 9.42 -22.57 -0.13
CA PRO A 676 9.74 -23.69 0.76
C PRO A 676 8.95 -24.99 0.54
N THR A 677 9.45 -26.08 1.11
CA THR A 677 9.07 -27.47 0.76
C THR A 677 7.62 -27.82 1.07
N LEU A 678 7.03 -27.32 2.16
CA LEU A 678 5.70 -27.74 2.64
C LEU A 678 4.55 -26.77 2.28
N VAL A 679 4.81 -25.64 1.60
CA VAL A 679 3.79 -24.59 1.33
C VAL A 679 2.51 -25.14 0.68
N LYS A 680 2.61 -26.05 -0.30
CA LYS A 680 1.44 -26.66 -0.98
C LYS A 680 0.60 -27.55 -0.04
N TYR A 681 1.19 -28.09 1.02
CA TYR A 681 0.45 -28.85 2.06
C TYR A 681 -0.25 -27.91 3.03
N VAL A 682 0.45 -26.88 3.50
CA VAL A 682 -0.13 -25.83 4.37
C VAL A 682 -1.35 -25.21 3.69
N PHE A 683 -1.22 -24.80 2.42
CA PHE A 683 -2.30 -24.21 1.64
C PHE A 683 -3.54 -25.12 1.57
N LYS A 684 -3.38 -26.40 1.16
CA LYS A 684 -4.49 -27.37 1.10
C LYS A 684 -5.16 -27.61 2.47
N GLN A 685 -4.36 -27.68 3.55
CA GLN A 685 -4.90 -27.84 4.90
C GLN A 685 -5.66 -26.58 5.39
N VAL A 686 -5.18 -25.38 5.06
CA VAL A 686 -5.89 -24.14 5.41
C VAL A 686 -7.20 -24.01 4.63
N LEU A 687 -7.21 -24.26 3.32
CA LEU A 687 -8.44 -24.31 2.50
C LEU A 687 -9.48 -25.26 3.13
N SER A 688 -9.04 -26.47 3.50
CA SER A 688 -9.88 -27.46 4.20
C SER A 688 -10.42 -26.92 5.52
N SER A 689 -9.58 -26.29 6.35
CA SER A 689 -10.00 -25.75 7.66
C SER A 689 -10.96 -24.56 7.58
N LEU A 690 -10.96 -23.85 6.45
CA LEU A 690 -11.82 -22.69 6.20
C LEU A 690 -13.12 -23.05 5.45
N ASN A 691 -13.31 -24.34 5.10
CA ASN A 691 -14.37 -24.84 4.23
C ASN A 691 -14.41 -24.15 2.84
N VAL A 692 -13.25 -23.76 2.31
CA VAL A 692 -13.15 -23.24 0.93
C VAL A 692 -13.21 -24.44 -0.03
N PRO A 693 -14.16 -24.48 -1.00
CA PRO A 693 -14.21 -25.57 -1.96
C PRO A 693 -12.98 -25.50 -2.87
N PHE A 694 -12.20 -26.58 -2.88
CA PHE A 694 -11.03 -26.71 -3.75
C PHE A 694 -10.92 -28.10 -4.37
N THR A 695 -10.19 -28.16 -5.47
CA THR A 695 -9.80 -29.40 -6.14
C THR A 695 -8.34 -29.32 -6.56
N GLN A 696 -7.68 -30.47 -6.67
CA GLN A 696 -6.40 -30.59 -7.34
C GLN A 696 -6.60 -31.33 -8.67
N CYS A 697 -6.22 -30.73 -9.79
CA CYS A 697 -6.32 -31.36 -11.11
C CYS A 697 -5.45 -32.62 -11.18
N LEU A 698 -5.72 -33.47 -12.19
CA LEU A 698 -4.89 -34.66 -12.44
C LEU A 698 -3.61 -34.29 -13.20
N CYS A 699 -3.75 -33.42 -14.21
CA CYS A 699 -2.65 -32.75 -14.91
C CYS A 699 -2.67 -31.23 -14.62
N GLU A 700 -2.17 -30.42 -15.54
CA GLU A 700 -2.14 -28.95 -15.47
C GLU A 700 -3.56 -28.34 -15.47
N ALA A 701 -3.75 -27.22 -14.77
CA ALA A 701 -5.07 -26.69 -14.46
C ALA A 701 -5.64 -25.71 -15.48
N ASP A 702 -4.81 -25.06 -16.29
CA ASP A 702 -5.12 -23.81 -17.03
C ASP A 702 -6.37 -23.91 -17.91
N GLN A 703 -6.39 -24.89 -18.83
CA GLN A 703 -7.54 -25.15 -19.68
C GLN A 703 -8.80 -25.50 -18.88
N CYS A 704 -8.65 -26.22 -17.77
CA CYS A 704 -9.78 -26.64 -16.94
C CYS A 704 -10.38 -25.47 -16.14
N ILE A 705 -9.53 -24.55 -15.65
CA ILE A 705 -9.90 -23.29 -15.02
C ILE A 705 -10.66 -22.41 -16.02
N ALA A 706 -10.10 -22.17 -17.21
CA ALA A 706 -10.71 -21.34 -18.24
C ALA A 706 -12.06 -21.90 -18.71
N SER A 707 -12.15 -23.23 -18.89
CA SER A 707 -13.38 -23.92 -19.30
C SER A 707 -14.48 -23.84 -18.24
N LEU A 708 -14.15 -24.04 -16.96
CA LEU A 708 -15.10 -23.91 -15.86
C LEU A 708 -15.59 -22.47 -15.69
N ALA A 709 -14.71 -21.48 -15.84
CA ALA A 709 -15.04 -20.06 -15.79
C ALA A 709 -16.00 -19.64 -16.92
N GLN A 710 -15.76 -20.11 -18.15
CA GLN A 710 -16.66 -19.89 -19.28
C GLN A 710 -18.05 -20.50 -19.03
N LYS A 711 -18.11 -21.71 -18.44
CA LYS A 711 -19.37 -22.42 -18.16
C LYS A 711 -20.18 -21.80 -17.02
N TRP A 712 -19.52 -21.47 -15.90
CA TRP A 712 -20.16 -20.85 -14.73
C TRP A 712 -20.38 -19.34 -14.87
N LYS A 713 -19.83 -18.71 -15.92
CA LYS A 713 -19.96 -17.28 -16.22
C LYS A 713 -19.44 -16.41 -15.05
N CYS A 714 -18.27 -16.79 -14.54
CA CYS A 714 -17.52 -16.11 -13.49
C CYS A 714 -16.06 -15.87 -13.94
N PRO A 715 -15.34 -14.90 -13.36
CA PRO A 715 -13.95 -14.61 -13.72
C PRO A 715 -12.98 -15.61 -13.08
N VAL A 716 -11.73 -15.54 -13.55
CA VAL A 716 -10.57 -16.23 -12.97
C VAL A 716 -9.69 -15.21 -12.25
N LEU A 717 -9.14 -15.59 -11.08
CA LEU A 717 -8.08 -14.87 -10.38
C LEU A 717 -6.74 -15.59 -10.61
N SER A 718 -5.84 -15.00 -11.41
CA SER A 718 -4.46 -15.46 -11.63
C SER A 718 -3.59 -14.36 -12.25
N ASP A 719 -2.30 -14.33 -11.97
CA ASP A 719 -1.31 -13.57 -12.74
C ASP A 719 -0.74 -14.33 -13.95
N ASP A 720 -1.12 -15.59 -14.20
CA ASP A 720 -0.55 -16.35 -15.32
C ASP A 720 -0.99 -15.81 -16.69
N SER A 721 -0.02 -15.63 -17.59
CA SER A 721 -0.17 -15.08 -18.93
C SER A 721 -1.16 -15.85 -19.80
N ASP A 722 -1.36 -17.15 -19.60
CA ASP A 722 -2.27 -17.93 -20.46
C ASP A 722 -3.75 -17.53 -20.25
N PHE A 723 -4.13 -17.04 -19.06
CA PHE A 723 -5.48 -16.50 -18.79
C PHE A 723 -5.80 -15.16 -19.47
N TYR A 724 -4.80 -14.52 -20.08
CA TYR A 724 -4.98 -13.34 -20.93
C TYR A 724 -5.25 -13.72 -22.39
N ILE A 725 -5.07 -15.00 -22.77
CA ILE A 725 -5.26 -15.51 -24.13
C ILE A 725 -6.57 -16.31 -24.26
N PHE A 726 -6.99 -17.03 -23.22
CA PHE A 726 -8.30 -17.71 -23.18
C PHE A 726 -9.48 -16.72 -23.25
N ASP A 727 -10.51 -17.00 -24.07
CA ASP A 727 -11.66 -16.12 -24.31
C ASP A 727 -12.71 -16.08 -23.17
N ILE A 728 -12.24 -15.92 -21.93
CA ILE A 728 -13.05 -15.98 -20.70
C ILE A 728 -14.02 -14.78 -20.66
N LYS A 729 -15.32 -15.04 -20.85
CA LYS A 729 -16.38 -14.02 -21.00
C LYS A 729 -16.64 -13.12 -19.78
N LYS A 730 -16.05 -13.43 -18.62
CA LYS A 730 -16.03 -12.54 -17.44
C LYS A 730 -14.64 -11.97 -17.14
N GLY A 731 -13.64 -12.28 -17.94
CA GLY A 731 -12.28 -11.78 -17.80
C GLY A 731 -11.41 -12.52 -16.77
N CYS A 732 -10.17 -12.08 -16.72
CA CYS A 732 -9.20 -12.42 -15.68
C CYS A 732 -9.03 -11.23 -14.72
N LEU A 733 -8.80 -11.53 -13.45
CA LEU A 733 -8.40 -10.60 -12.41
C LEU A 733 -6.92 -10.91 -12.08
N PRO A 734 -5.97 -10.00 -12.33
CA PRO A 734 -4.59 -10.17 -11.91
C PRO A 734 -4.52 -10.18 -10.38
N ILE A 735 -3.78 -11.12 -9.78
CA ILE A 735 -3.56 -11.15 -8.32
C ILE A 735 -2.76 -9.93 -7.89
N SER A 736 -1.74 -9.58 -8.69
CA SER A 736 -0.95 -8.34 -8.59
C SER A 736 -1.79 -7.05 -8.59
N GLY A 737 -3.02 -7.09 -9.11
CA GLY A 737 -3.98 -5.98 -9.13
C GLY A 737 -5.18 -6.16 -8.20
N PHE A 738 -5.17 -7.12 -7.26
CA PHE A 738 -6.30 -7.49 -6.40
C PHE A 738 -6.10 -6.99 -4.96
N GLN A 739 -6.74 -5.88 -4.59
CA GLN A 739 -6.42 -5.09 -3.37
C GLN A 739 -7.02 -5.64 -2.06
N TRP A 740 -6.93 -6.95 -1.85
CA TRP A 740 -7.56 -7.67 -0.72
C TRP A 740 -7.05 -7.30 0.69
N LYS A 741 -5.97 -6.51 0.79
CA LYS A 741 -5.32 -6.11 2.06
C LYS A 741 -5.84 -4.78 2.60
N GLU A 742 -6.54 -4.00 1.78
CA GLU A 742 -6.99 -2.65 2.14
C GLU A 742 -8.37 -2.69 2.79
N GLN A 743 -8.64 -1.77 3.72
CA GLN A 743 -9.88 -1.78 4.52
C GLN A 743 -10.83 -0.70 4.04
N SER A 744 -11.94 -1.11 3.42
CA SER A 744 -13.07 -0.23 3.10
C SER A 744 -13.59 0.46 4.36
N VAL A 745 -13.70 1.78 4.33
CA VAL A 745 -14.14 2.61 5.47
C VAL A 745 -15.68 2.78 5.50
N SER A 746 -16.39 2.18 4.55
CA SER A 746 -17.84 2.22 4.36
C SER A 746 -18.56 0.99 4.94
N ASP A 747 -19.89 1.09 5.08
CA ASP A 747 -20.76 0.00 5.57
C ASP A 747 -20.92 -1.18 4.58
N GLN A 748 -20.41 -1.06 3.35
CA GLN A 748 -20.37 -2.13 2.35
C GLN A 748 -18.92 -2.45 1.98
N LYS A 749 -18.48 -3.66 2.32
CA LYS A 749 -17.12 -4.12 2.02
C LYS A 749 -17.02 -4.59 0.57
N HIS A 750 -15.93 -4.18 -0.08
CA HIS A 750 -15.58 -4.55 -1.44
C HIS A 750 -14.07 -4.79 -1.54
N ILE A 751 -13.64 -5.46 -2.61
CA ILE A 751 -12.22 -5.58 -2.98
C ILE A 751 -12.05 -4.95 -4.36
N CYS A 752 -11.25 -3.90 -4.44
CA CYS A 752 -10.86 -3.29 -5.71
C CYS A 752 -9.96 -4.26 -6.48
N CYS A 753 -10.20 -4.41 -7.79
CA CYS A 753 -9.45 -5.31 -8.64
C CYS A 753 -9.30 -4.77 -10.08
N GLN A 754 -8.12 -4.93 -10.66
CA GLN A 754 -7.93 -4.75 -12.10
C GLN A 754 -8.71 -5.82 -12.89
N HIS A 755 -9.30 -5.44 -14.03
CA HIS A 755 -10.15 -6.32 -14.84
C HIS A 755 -9.70 -6.40 -16.29
N TYR A 756 -9.19 -7.57 -16.69
CA TYR A 756 -8.78 -7.86 -18.06
C TYR A 756 -9.86 -8.64 -18.83
N THR A 757 -10.15 -8.26 -20.08
CA THR A 757 -10.91 -9.10 -21.02
C THR A 757 -10.24 -9.13 -22.40
N THR A 758 -10.36 -10.28 -23.08
CA THR A 758 -9.94 -10.47 -24.48
C THR A 758 -10.65 -9.51 -25.43
N GLU A 759 -11.93 -9.18 -25.15
CA GLU A 759 -12.68 -8.14 -25.84
C GLU A 759 -11.96 -6.77 -25.77
N ARG A 760 -11.66 -6.24 -24.57
CA ARG A 760 -11.02 -4.93 -24.40
C ARG A 760 -9.62 -4.85 -25.03
N PHE A 761 -8.84 -5.92 -24.90
CA PHE A 761 -7.53 -6.02 -25.53
C PHE A 761 -7.62 -6.00 -27.07
N SER A 762 -8.64 -6.66 -27.63
CA SER A 762 -8.89 -6.67 -29.07
C SER A 762 -9.35 -5.32 -29.61
N GLU A 763 -10.14 -4.57 -28.83
CA GLU A 763 -10.57 -3.21 -29.15
C GLU A 763 -9.39 -2.22 -29.19
N GLU A 764 -8.55 -2.21 -28.15
CA GLU A 764 -7.38 -1.31 -28.04
C GLU A 764 -6.35 -1.58 -29.16
N PHE A 765 -5.98 -2.85 -29.38
CA PHE A 765 -4.99 -3.22 -30.40
C PHE A 765 -5.57 -3.46 -31.79
N LYS A 766 -6.88 -3.34 -31.97
CA LYS A 766 -7.63 -3.52 -33.24
C LYS A 766 -7.36 -4.88 -33.92
N ILE A 767 -7.20 -5.91 -33.10
CA ILE A 767 -6.89 -7.29 -33.52
C ILE A 767 -8.14 -8.16 -33.40
N ASN A 768 -8.47 -8.99 -34.38
CA ASN A 768 -9.54 -9.99 -34.22
C ASN A 768 -9.15 -10.95 -33.09
N LYS A 769 -10.00 -11.09 -32.06
CA LYS A 769 -9.72 -11.93 -30.89
C LYS A 769 -9.42 -13.40 -31.20
N GLN A 770 -9.85 -13.91 -32.36
CA GLN A 770 -9.48 -15.25 -32.84
C GLN A 770 -7.97 -15.40 -33.13
N LEU A 771 -7.25 -14.29 -33.27
CA LEU A 771 -5.79 -14.24 -33.48
C LEU A 771 -4.97 -14.24 -32.18
N LEU A 772 -5.59 -14.16 -31.00
CA LEU A 772 -4.85 -14.13 -29.72
C LEU A 772 -4.03 -15.41 -29.46
N PRO A 773 -4.51 -16.64 -29.79
CA PRO A 773 -3.66 -17.83 -29.77
C PRO A 773 -2.47 -17.75 -30.74
N VAL A 774 -2.66 -17.14 -31.93
CA VAL A 774 -1.59 -16.93 -32.90
C VAL A 774 -0.56 -15.93 -32.35
N PHE A 775 -1.01 -14.85 -31.70
CA PHE A 775 -0.16 -13.90 -30.99
C PHE A 775 0.67 -14.59 -29.91
N ALA A 776 0.07 -15.41 -29.05
CA ALA A 776 0.78 -16.11 -27.97
C ALA A 776 1.89 -17.03 -28.49
N VAL A 777 1.57 -17.86 -29.48
CA VAL A 777 2.53 -18.79 -30.12
C VAL A 777 3.64 -18.03 -30.87
N MET A 778 3.34 -16.88 -31.47
CA MET A 778 4.34 -16.04 -32.13
C MET A 778 5.20 -15.20 -31.16
N ALA A 779 4.65 -14.77 -30.03
CA ALA A 779 5.38 -14.12 -28.94
C ALA A 779 6.35 -15.08 -28.21
N GLY A 780 6.07 -16.39 -28.31
CA GLY A 780 6.85 -17.49 -27.78
C GLY A 780 6.25 -18.01 -26.47
N ASN A 781 5.54 -19.14 -26.53
CA ASN A 781 4.90 -19.79 -25.39
C ASN A 781 5.66 -21.05 -24.92
N ASP A 782 5.14 -21.76 -23.93
CA ASP A 782 5.79 -22.94 -23.33
C ASP A 782 5.95 -24.13 -24.31
N ASN A 783 5.14 -24.19 -25.38
CA ASN A 783 5.22 -25.20 -26.43
C ASN A 783 6.06 -24.78 -27.65
N VAL A 784 6.10 -23.49 -27.99
CA VAL A 784 6.70 -22.98 -29.22
C VAL A 784 7.52 -21.72 -28.95
N ASN A 785 8.86 -21.82 -29.09
CA ASN A 785 9.78 -20.70 -28.95
C ASN A 785 10.24 -20.18 -30.32
N LEU A 786 9.53 -19.19 -30.87
CA LEU A 786 9.92 -18.51 -32.12
C LEU A 786 10.80 -17.30 -31.82
N HIS A 787 12.05 -17.31 -32.30
CA HIS A 787 12.89 -16.12 -32.30
C HIS A 787 12.49 -15.19 -33.44
N ILE A 788 11.38 -14.47 -33.23
CA ILE A 788 10.91 -13.42 -34.14
C ILE A 788 11.83 -12.20 -34.07
N TRP A 789 12.27 -11.75 -35.23
CA TRP A 789 13.00 -10.51 -35.45
C TRP A 789 12.30 -9.71 -36.57
N TRP A 790 12.67 -8.44 -36.67
CA TRP A 790 12.08 -7.49 -37.58
C TRP A 790 13.17 -6.54 -38.07
N GLY A 791 13.35 -6.41 -39.38
CA GLY A 791 14.25 -5.41 -39.94
C GLY A 791 13.80 -3.98 -39.62
N ASP A 792 14.75 -3.05 -39.64
CA ASP A 792 14.47 -1.62 -39.36
C ASP A 792 13.45 -1.02 -40.35
N ASN A 793 13.36 -1.58 -41.56
CA ASN A 793 12.44 -1.18 -42.63
C ASN A 793 11.52 -2.34 -43.12
N GLU A 794 11.18 -3.31 -42.27
CA GLU A 794 10.30 -4.44 -42.65
C GLU A 794 8.91 -4.41 -41.97
N ASP A 795 7.87 -4.61 -42.77
CA ASP A 795 6.47 -4.69 -42.32
C ASP A 795 6.03 -6.08 -41.85
N LYS A 796 6.78 -7.14 -42.17
CA LYS A 796 6.47 -8.55 -41.86
C LYS A 796 7.53 -9.13 -40.91
N PRO A 797 7.16 -9.99 -39.92
CA PRO A 797 8.14 -10.63 -39.05
C PRO A 797 9.01 -11.64 -39.82
N GLN A 798 10.27 -11.81 -39.41
CA GLN A 798 11.14 -12.92 -39.80
C GLN A 798 11.47 -13.80 -38.59
N ILE A 799 11.77 -15.08 -38.82
CA ILE A 799 12.23 -16.00 -37.76
C ILE A 799 13.72 -16.26 -37.95
N VAL A 800 14.54 -15.81 -36.98
CA VAL A 800 16.00 -15.83 -37.09
C VAL A 800 16.61 -16.98 -36.30
N ASN A 801 17.42 -17.78 -36.99
CA ASN A 801 18.00 -19.01 -36.44
C ASN A 801 19.28 -18.79 -35.60
N ARG A 802 19.49 -17.56 -35.09
CA ARG A 802 20.65 -17.18 -34.24
C ARG A 802 20.19 -16.97 -32.80
N GLN A 803 20.96 -17.49 -31.85
CA GLN A 803 20.94 -17.01 -30.47
C GLN A 803 21.50 -15.58 -30.44
N VAL A 804 20.63 -14.59 -30.63
CA VAL A 804 20.99 -13.19 -30.40
C VAL A 804 21.23 -13.02 -28.90
N LYS A 805 22.42 -12.52 -28.51
CA LYS A 805 22.69 -12.17 -27.10
C LYS A 805 21.60 -11.23 -26.62
N GLN A 806 21.06 -11.52 -25.43
CA GLN A 806 19.92 -10.83 -24.78
C GLN A 806 19.79 -9.35 -25.21
N VAL A 807 18.87 -9.11 -26.14
CA VAL A 807 18.46 -7.75 -26.52
C VAL A 807 17.55 -7.21 -25.41
N ALA A 808 17.51 -5.89 -25.27
CA ALA A 808 16.62 -5.19 -24.37
C ALA A 808 15.13 -5.49 -24.65
N ASP A 809 14.28 -5.05 -23.72
CA ASP A 809 12.82 -4.95 -23.77
C ASP A 809 12.08 -5.62 -24.96
N ARG A 810 11.23 -6.62 -24.66
CA ARG A 810 10.39 -7.30 -25.66
C ARG A 810 9.13 -6.50 -26.06
N PHE A 811 8.77 -5.44 -25.33
CA PHE A 811 7.56 -4.67 -25.55
C PHE A 811 7.44 -4.06 -26.98
N PRO A 812 8.49 -3.50 -27.60
CA PRO A 812 8.44 -3.04 -29.00
C PRO A 812 8.19 -4.17 -30.00
N THR A 813 8.73 -5.37 -29.75
CA THR A 813 8.51 -6.57 -30.59
C THR A 813 7.06 -7.03 -30.49
N PHE A 814 6.48 -7.07 -29.28
CA PHE A 814 5.06 -7.37 -29.10
C PHE A 814 4.15 -6.32 -29.75
N LYS A 815 4.50 -5.02 -29.65
CA LYS A 815 3.74 -3.93 -30.31
C LYS A 815 3.80 -4.01 -31.84
N ARG A 816 4.94 -4.42 -32.44
CA ARG A 816 5.04 -4.73 -33.88
C ARG A 816 4.22 -5.98 -34.25
N LEU A 817 4.24 -7.02 -33.42
CA LEU A 817 3.48 -8.25 -33.64
C LEU A 817 1.97 -8.03 -33.61
N LEU A 818 1.46 -7.26 -32.64
CA LEU A 818 0.04 -6.89 -32.57
C LEU A 818 -0.37 -6.03 -33.77
N LYS A 819 0.45 -5.02 -34.15
CA LYS A 819 0.20 -4.20 -35.35
C LYS A 819 0.15 -5.05 -36.64
N TRP A 820 0.99 -6.08 -36.74
CA TRP A 820 1.00 -6.99 -37.89
C TRP A 820 -0.21 -7.94 -37.89
N LEU A 821 -0.60 -8.50 -36.75
CA LEU A 821 -1.80 -9.35 -36.67
C LEU A 821 -3.10 -8.56 -36.91
N ALA A 822 -3.13 -7.27 -36.52
CA ALA A 822 -4.23 -6.35 -36.80
C ALA A 822 -4.41 -5.99 -38.31
N SER A 823 -3.60 -6.53 -39.23
CA SER A 823 -3.84 -6.42 -40.68
C SER A 823 -4.65 -7.58 -41.28
N PHE A 824 -4.95 -8.62 -40.51
CA PHE A 824 -5.77 -9.76 -40.94
C PHE A 824 -7.17 -9.69 -40.33
N ASN A 825 -8.20 -9.98 -41.13
CA ASN A 825 -9.58 -10.02 -40.66
C ASN A 825 -9.98 -11.42 -40.21
N GLU A 826 -9.50 -12.47 -40.88
CA GLU A 826 -9.78 -13.86 -40.53
C GLU A 826 -8.56 -14.60 -39.98
N LEU A 827 -8.80 -15.55 -39.07
CA LEU A 827 -7.80 -16.50 -38.58
C LEU A 827 -7.09 -17.24 -39.73
N ARG A 828 -7.80 -17.53 -40.82
CA ARG A 828 -7.23 -18.25 -41.97
C ARG A 828 -6.22 -17.42 -42.76
N GLU A 829 -6.47 -16.13 -42.98
CA GLU A 829 -5.54 -15.24 -43.69
C GLU A 829 -4.20 -15.13 -42.96
N ALA A 830 -4.26 -15.01 -41.62
CA ALA A 830 -3.07 -15.01 -40.77
C ALA A 830 -2.36 -16.38 -40.80
N LEU A 831 -3.10 -17.48 -40.70
CA LEU A 831 -2.54 -18.84 -40.72
C LEU A 831 -1.98 -19.27 -42.08
N ASP A 832 -2.50 -18.77 -43.21
CA ASP A 832 -1.88 -19.00 -44.52
C ASP A 832 -0.62 -18.11 -44.71
N SER A 833 -0.55 -16.98 -43.99
CA SER A 833 0.60 -16.07 -44.01
C SER A 833 1.80 -16.55 -43.18
N VAL A 834 1.58 -17.29 -42.09
CA VAL A 834 2.64 -17.75 -41.17
C VAL A 834 3.58 -18.84 -41.73
N PRO A 835 3.12 -19.88 -42.46
CA PRO A 835 3.97 -20.89 -43.09
C PRO A 835 5.04 -20.33 -44.04
N SER A 836 4.80 -19.16 -44.64
CA SER A 836 5.83 -18.48 -45.46
C SER A 836 7.05 -17.98 -44.65
N LEU A 837 6.97 -18.00 -43.32
CA LEU A 837 8.03 -17.65 -42.37
C LEU A 837 8.65 -18.88 -41.69
N ILE A 838 8.05 -20.06 -41.85
CA ILE A 838 8.28 -21.23 -41.00
C ILE A 838 8.64 -22.47 -41.85
N LYS A 839 9.67 -23.23 -41.45
CA LYS A 839 10.01 -24.50 -42.10
C LYS A 839 8.97 -25.57 -41.76
N ARG A 840 8.50 -26.32 -42.77
CA ARG A 840 7.45 -27.37 -42.67
C ARG A 840 7.31 -28.10 -41.32
N PRO A 841 8.34 -28.72 -40.71
CA PRO A 841 8.20 -29.47 -39.44
C PRO A 841 7.77 -28.64 -38.23
N MET A 842 7.78 -27.30 -38.31
CA MET A 842 7.28 -26.41 -37.25
C MET A 842 5.79 -26.02 -37.46
N SER A 843 5.17 -26.37 -38.60
CA SER A 843 3.75 -26.11 -38.84
C SER A 843 2.86 -26.90 -37.86
N ASP A 844 3.20 -28.16 -37.60
CA ASP A 844 2.47 -29.02 -36.66
C ASP A 844 2.62 -28.53 -35.20
N ALA A 845 3.75 -27.89 -34.87
CA ALA A 845 3.98 -27.27 -33.58
C ALA A 845 3.17 -25.98 -33.41
N LEU A 846 3.07 -25.16 -34.47
CA LEU A 846 2.23 -23.96 -34.51
C LEU A 846 0.76 -24.33 -34.24
N SER A 847 0.21 -25.32 -34.96
CA SER A 847 -1.17 -25.78 -34.75
C SER A 847 -1.42 -26.25 -33.32
N LYS A 848 -0.52 -27.08 -32.76
CA LYS A 848 -0.63 -27.60 -31.40
C LYS A 848 -0.51 -26.52 -30.31
N GLY A 849 0.27 -25.46 -30.54
CA GLY A 849 0.33 -24.30 -29.65
C GLY A 849 -0.93 -23.41 -29.73
N ILE A 850 -1.64 -23.44 -30.86
CA ILE A 850 -2.93 -22.74 -31.02
C ILE A 850 -4.07 -23.55 -30.40
N GLU A 851 -4.06 -24.87 -30.56
CA GLU A 851 -4.98 -25.82 -29.90
C GLU A 851 -4.94 -25.70 -28.36
N GLU A 852 -3.79 -25.35 -27.78
CA GLU A 852 -3.61 -25.13 -26.33
C GLU A 852 -4.57 -24.08 -25.75
N TYR A 853 -4.90 -23.03 -26.51
CA TYR A 853 -5.83 -21.98 -26.10
C TYR A 853 -7.27 -22.21 -26.56
N GLN A 854 -7.54 -23.28 -27.32
CA GLN A 854 -8.89 -23.67 -27.75
C GLN A 854 -9.56 -24.55 -26.70
N ILE A 855 -10.40 -23.94 -25.85
CA ILE A 855 -11.15 -24.63 -24.80
C ILE A 855 -12.01 -25.76 -25.40
N PRO A 856 -11.75 -27.05 -25.10
CA PRO A 856 -12.53 -28.15 -25.65
C PRO A 856 -13.93 -28.19 -25.03
N PRO A 857 -15.01 -28.32 -25.81
CA PRO A 857 -16.40 -28.25 -25.29
C PRO A 857 -16.78 -29.40 -24.34
N THR A 858 -15.99 -30.48 -24.31
CA THR A 858 -16.16 -31.64 -23.44
C THR A 858 -15.44 -31.51 -22.08
N LEU A 859 -14.43 -30.64 -21.99
CA LEU A 859 -13.55 -30.51 -20.81
C LEU A 859 -14.26 -30.06 -19.51
N PRO A 860 -15.26 -29.15 -19.50
CA PRO A 860 -15.83 -28.62 -18.24
C PRO A 860 -16.91 -29.53 -17.65
N SER A 861 -16.83 -30.83 -17.90
CA SER A 861 -17.72 -31.85 -17.32
C SER A 861 -17.21 -32.31 -15.95
N TYR A 862 -15.94 -32.68 -15.86
CA TYR A 862 -15.42 -33.44 -14.71
C TYR A 862 -15.16 -32.61 -13.44
N LEU A 863 -14.66 -31.36 -13.55
CA LEU A 863 -14.51 -30.47 -12.39
C LEU A 863 -15.85 -30.00 -11.84
N GLU A 864 -16.85 -29.79 -12.70
CA GLU A 864 -18.20 -29.43 -12.27
C GLU A 864 -18.90 -30.62 -11.59
N GLU A 865 -18.78 -31.83 -12.14
CA GLU A 865 -19.27 -33.06 -11.50
C GLU A 865 -18.66 -33.23 -10.09
N PHE A 866 -17.35 -32.99 -9.94
CA PHE A 866 -16.69 -33.02 -8.64
C PHE A 866 -17.19 -31.93 -7.68
N PHE A 867 -17.26 -30.67 -8.10
CA PHE A 867 -17.69 -29.56 -7.24
C PHE A 867 -19.18 -29.61 -6.85
N ASN A 868 -20.04 -30.18 -7.69
CA ASN A 868 -21.47 -30.32 -7.42
C ASN A 868 -21.81 -31.59 -6.62
N ASN A 869 -21.17 -32.73 -6.95
CA ASN A 869 -21.58 -34.05 -6.44
C ASN A 869 -20.58 -34.66 -5.43
N GLY A 870 -19.35 -34.17 -5.35
CA GLY A 870 -18.31 -34.65 -4.40
C GLY A 870 -17.76 -36.05 -4.67
N VAL A 871 -18.13 -36.67 -5.80
CA VAL A 871 -17.72 -38.01 -6.26
C VAL A 871 -16.54 -37.95 -7.24
N ALA A 872 -15.98 -39.12 -7.59
CA ALA A 872 -15.06 -39.21 -8.72
C ALA A 872 -15.83 -38.94 -10.02
N PRO A 873 -15.24 -38.23 -10.99
CA PRO A 873 -15.89 -38.00 -12.27
C PRO A 873 -16.04 -39.29 -13.07
N SER A 874 -17.00 -39.33 -13.99
CA SER A 874 -17.17 -40.47 -14.89
C SER A 874 -15.88 -40.79 -15.66
N ARG A 875 -15.51 -42.08 -15.76
CA ARG A 875 -14.32 -42.52 -16.53
C ARG A 875 -14.31 -42.05 -17.99
N LYS A 876 -15.49 -41.74 -18.56
CA LYS A 876 -15.65 -41.16 -19.91
C LYS A 876 -15.17 -39.70 -20.03
N CYS A 877 -14.94 -39.03 -18.90
CA CYS A 877 -14.49 -37.65 -18.80
C CYS A 877 -13.02 -37.54 -18.37
N LEU A 878 -12.33 -38.67 -18.15
CA LEU A 878 -10.90 -38.73 -17.91
C LEU A 878 -10.15 -38.84 -19.25
N PRO A 879 -8.95 -38.24 -19.39
CA PRO A 879 -8.05 -38.54 -20.51
C PRO A 879 -7.72 -40.03 -20.57
N ASP A 880 -7.62 -40.61 -21.77
CA ASP A 880 -7.44 -42.06 -21.95
C ASP A 880 -6.24 -42.63 -21.18
N HIS A 881 -5.13 -41.87 -21.12
CA HIS A 881 -3.91 -42.24 -20.41
C HIS A 881 -4.04 -42.21 -18.87
N LEU A 882 -5.08 -41.58 -18.31
CA LEU A 882 -5.41 -41.59 -16.88
C LEU A 882 -6.55 -42.55 -16.53
N SER A 883 -7.25 -43.13 -17.53
CA SER A 883 -8.34 -44.10 -17.31
C SER A 883 -7.92 -45.39 -16.59
N VAL A 884 -6.61 -45.63 -16.53
CA VAL A 884 -5.95 -46.73 -15.80
C VAL A 884 -5.97 -46.51 -14.28
N LEU A 885 -6.09 -45.27 -13.80
CA LEU A 885 -6.13 -44.97 -12.37
C LEU A 885 -7.46 -45.45 -11.74
N PRO A 886 -7.44 -46.15 -10.60
CA PRO A 886 -8.65 -46.49 -9.86
C PRO A 886 -9.44 -45.25 -9.44
N ASP A 887 -10.77 -45.36 -9.43
CA ASP A 887 -11.72 -44.29 -9.10
C ASP A 887 -11.42 -43.67 -7.71
N TRP A 888 -10.99 -44.49 -6.74
CA TRP A 888 -10.56 -44.02 -5.41
C TRP A 888 -9.28 -43.18 -5.46
N THR A 889 -8.33 -43.53 -6.33
CA THR A 889 -7.07 -42.80 -6.53
C THR A 889 -7.34 -41.45 -7.18
N VAL A 890 -8.20 -41.42 -8.20
CA VAL A 890 -8.70 -40.19 -8.83
C VAL A 890 -9.40 -39.31 -7.79
N LEU A 891 -10.28 -39.88 -6.96
CA LEU A 891 -11.01 -39.14 -5.91
C LEU A 891 -10.09 -38.53 -4.85
N LEU A 892 -9.04 -39.26 -4.41
CA LEU A 892 -8.08 -38.73 -3.43
C LEU A 892 -7.12 -37.71 -4.05
N LEU A 893 -6.74 -37.85 -5.33
CA LEU A 893 -6.01 -36.81 -6.06
C LEU A 893 -6.85 -35.53 -6.14
N MET A 894 -8.10 -35.61 -6.59
CA MET A 894 -8.98 -34.44 -6.72
C MET A 894 -9.30 -33.78 -5.38
N LYS A 895 -9.51 -34.55 -4.31
CA LYS A 895 -9.63 -34.02 -2.93
C LYS A 895 -8.33 -33.49 -2.35
N GLY A 896 -7.24 -33.45 -3.13
CA GLY A 896 -5.91 -32.99 -2.69
C GLY A 896 -5.30 -33.84 -1.57
N ARG A 897 -5.87 -35.01 -1.28
CA ARG A 897 -5.45 -35.94 -0.23
C ARG A 897 -4.35 -36.90 -0.69
N LEU A 898 -4.14 -37.02 -1.99
CA LEU A 898 -3.05 -37.79 -2.57
C LEU A 898 -2.13 -36.86 -3.37
N SER A 899 -0.83 -37.16 -3.37
CA SER A 899 0.18 -36.30 -3.98
C SER A 899 0.28 -36.50 -5.48
N SER A 900 0.28 -35.41 -6.26
CA SER A 900 0.28 -35.47 -7.72
C SER A 900 1.62 -35.90 -8.34
N CYS A 901 2.68 -36.06 -7.54
CA CYS A 901 3.90 -36.72 -8.00
C CYS A 901 3.64 -38.15 -8.48
N ILE A 902 2.57 -38.81 -8.02
CA ILE A 902 2.14 -40.12 -8.51
C ILE A 902 1.86 -40.10 -10.01
N VAL A 903 1.20 -39.06 -10.53
CA VAL A 903 0.91 -38.93 -11.96
C VAL A 903 2.21 -38.87 -12.78
N ASN A 904 3.19 -38.06 -12.33
CA ASN A 904 4.48 -37.95 -13.00
C ASN A 904 5.30 -39.26 -12.94
N VAL A 905 5.28 -39.96 -11.80
CA VAL A 905 5.96 -41.25 -11.64
C VAL A 905 5.35 -42.31 -12.55
N LEU A 906 4.02 -42.39 -12.65
CA LEU A 906 3.32 -43.37 -13.48
C LEU A 906 3.42 -43.06 -14.98
N LEU A 907 3.25 -41.80 -15.40
CA LEU A 907 3.27 -41.42 -16.82
C LEU A 907 4.68 -41.30 -17.40
N HIS A 908 5.64 -40.75 -16.65
CA HIS A 908 6.95 -40.36 -17.19
C HIS A 908 8.14 -41.04 -16.51
N LYS A 909 7.93 -41.80 -15.43
CA LYS A 909 8.97 -42.42 -14.58
C LYS A 909 10.06 -41.44 -14.10
N ARG A 910 9.77 -40.12 -14.13
CA ARG A 910 10.73 -39.04 -13.85
C ARG A 910 10.11 -37.96 -12.95
N MET A 911 10.93 -37.37 -12.09
CA MET A 911 10.49 -36.36 -11.11
C MET A 911 11.48 -35.21 -11.01
N ILE A 912 10.97 -33.97 -11.00
CA ILE A 912 11.74 -32.77 -10.66
C ILE A 912 11.37 -32.41 -9.21
N HIS A 913 12.36 -32.42 -8.32
CA HIS A 913 12.16 -32.08 -6.91
C HIS A 913 12.26 -30.56 -6.66
N ARG A 914 11.50 -30.07 -5.66
CA ARG A 914 11.47 -28.64 -5.28
C ARG A 914 12.81 -28.20 -4.69
N VAL A 915 13.42 -27.17 -5.28
CA VAL A 915 14.69 -26.60 -4.83
C VAL A 915 14.56 -25.96 -3.43
N GLN A 916 15.62 -26.06 -2.62
CA GLN A 916 15.74 -25.48 -1.27
C GLN A 916 16.97 -24.56 -1.17
N VAL A 917 16.98 -23.65 -0.20
CA VAL A 917 18.16 -22.84 0.17
C VAL A 917 19.04 -23.67 1.12
N GLU A 918 20.04 -24.35 0.58
CA GLU A 918 20.93 -25.25 1.33
C GLU A 918 22.42 -25.10 0.94
N ASP A 919 23.32 -25.67 1.75
CA ASP A 919 24.76 -25.69 1.50
C ASP A 919 25.09 -26.44 0.20
N SER A 920 25.28 -25.67 -0.87
CA SER A 920 25.47 -26.22 -2.22
C SER A 920 26.85 -26.84 -2.48
N SER A 921 27.69 -26.97 -1.44
CA SER A 921 28.90 -27.80 -1.45
C SER A 921 28.63 -29.26 -1.06
N ARG A 922 27.43 -29.58 -0.57
CA ARG A 922 27.03 -30.91 -0.07
C ARG A 922 26.05 -31.62 -1.02
N PRO A 923 25.89 -32.95 -0.93
CA PRO A 923 24.79 -33.66 -1.56
C PRO A 923 23.45 -33.10 -1.07
N SER A 924 22.48 -32.89 -1.97
CA SER A 924 21.22 -32.22 -1.64
C SER A 924 20.41 -32.94 -0.53
N GLY A 925 19.59 -32.19 0.20
CA GLY A 925 18.73 -32.73 1.26
C GLY A 925 17.79 -33.87 0.82
N TYR A 926 17.57 -34.05 -0.49
CA TYR A 926 16.88 -35.20 -1.04
C TYR A 926 17.62 -36.53 -0.88
N THR A 927 18.95 -36.54 -0.85
CA THR A 927 19.74 -37.78 -0.70
C THR A 927 19.37 -38.51 0.60
N THR A 928 19.09 -37.78 1.69
CA THR A 928 18.64 -38.36 2.97
C THR A 928 17.29 -39.09 2.86
N SER A 929 16.35 -38.57 2.06
CA SER A 929 15.02 -39.16 1.86
C SER A 929 14.92 -40.15 0.69
N LEU A 930 16.06 -40.54 0.09
CA LEU A 930 16.12 -41.44 -1.07
C LEU A 930 15.43 -42.79 -0.83
N CYS A 931 15.65 -43.43 0.32
CA CYS A 931 15.04 -44.74 0.62
C CYS A 931 13.51 -44.65 0.74
N ILE A 932 12.98 -43.55 1.28
CA ILE A 932 11.53 -43.29 1.32
C ILE A 932 10.98 -43.17 -0.11
N ARG A 933 11.69 -42.48 -1.01
CA ARG A 933 11.32 -42.39 -2.43
C ARG A 933 11.43 -43.74 -3.15
N GLN A 934 12.44 -44.55 -2.88
CA GLN A 934 12.59 -45.88 -3.47
C GLN A 934 11.43 -46.81 -3.11
N VAL A 935 10.95 -46.77 -1.86
CA VAL A 935 9.72 -47.50 -1.46
C VAL A 935 8.49 -46.91 -2.12
N PHE A 936 8.31 -45.58 -2.09
CA PHE A 936 7.17 -44.90 -2.71
C PHE A 936 7.07 -45.17 -4.22
N TYR A 937 8.17 -45.07 -4.97
CA TYR A 937 8.21 -45.39 -6.39
C TYR A 937 8.03 -46.89 -6.66
N GLY A 938 8.61 -47.77 -5.82
CA GLY A 938 8.46 -49.21 -5.96
C GLY A 938 7.02 -49.70 -5.77
N LEU A 939 6.28 -49.09 -4.84
CA LEU A 939 4.84 -49.34 -4.63
C LEU A 939 3.96 -48.85 -5.79
N LEU A 940 4.45 -47.92 -6.62
CA LEU A 940 3.73 -47.37 -7.78
C LEU A 940 4.08 -48.09 -9.09
N LEU A 941 5.33 -48.54 -9.24
CA LEU A 941 5.84 -49.14 -10.48
C LEU A 941 5.93 -50.66 -10.44
N VAL A 942 5.79 -51.28 -9.26
CA VAL A 942 5.85 -52.73 -9.02
C VAL A 942 7.22 -53.36 -9.39
N GLU A 943 8.25 -52.53 -9.46
CA GLU A 943 9.67 -52.90 -9.66
C GLU A 943 10.54 -52.11 -8.67
N ARG A 944 11.70 -52.62 -8.22
CA ARG A 944 12.66 -51.82 -7.43
C ARG A 944 13.42 -50.91 -8.41
N PRO A 945 13.14 -49.59 -8.48
CA PRO A 945 13.71 -48.77 -9.53
C PRO A 945 15.16 -48.44 -9.21
N ALA A 946 16.05 -48.57 -10.19
CA ALA A 946 17.42 -48.05 -10.10
C ALA A 946 17.39 -46.50 -10.19
N VAL A 947 17.00 -45.85 -9.09
CA VAL A 947 16.89 -44.38 -9.00
C VAL A 947 18.26 -43.75 -9.23
N LYS A 948 18.36 -42.92 -10.27
CA LYS A 948 19.52 -42.09 -10.57
C LYS A 948 19.18 -40.64 -10.25
N GLU A 949 20.09 -39.95 -9.58
CA GLU A 949 19.98 -38.51 -9.32
C GLU A 949 20.99 -37.78 -10.21
N ASP A 950 20.51 -37.14 -11.28
CA ASP A 950 21.34 -36.31 -12.15
C ASP A 950 21.73 -35.01 -11.41
N ASP A 951 23.02 -34.82 -11.15
CA ASP A 951 23.54 -33.61 -10.53
C ASP A 951 23.71 -32.46 -11.55
N SER A 952 24.22 -31.31 -11.10
CA SER A 952 24.29 -30.07 -11.90
C SER A 952 25.21 -30.11 -13.13
N LYS A 953 25.84 -31.25 -13.46
CA LYS A 953 26.76 -31.46 -14.59
C LYS A 953 26.21 -32.45 -15.61
N GLY A 954 24.98 -32.21 -16.05
CA GLY A 954 24.16 -33.19 -16.77
C GLY A 954 24.81 -33.90 -17.98
N GLN A 955 24.68 -35.22 -18.01
CA GLN A 955 24.99 -36.09 -19.15
C GLN A 955 23.77 -36.98 -19.48
N LYS A 956 23.13 -36.74 -20.63
CA LYS A 956 22.02 -37.58 -21.11
C LYS A 956 22.53 -38.99 -21.50
N ARG A 957 21.82 -40.05 -21.09
CA ARG A 957 21.91 -41.40 -21.68
C ARG A 957 20.57 -42.15 -21.62
N ALA A 958 20.51 -43.30 -22.30
CA ALA A 958 19.31 -43.80 -22.96
C ALA A 958 18.32 -44.64 -22.11
N ASP A 959 17.17 -44.87 -22.74
CA ASP A 959 15.92 -45.47 -22.25
C ASP A 959 15.96 -47.02 -22.16
N PRO A 960 15.41 -47.66 -21.10
CA PRO A 960 15.23 -49.10 -21.02
C PRO A 960 13.79 -49.54 -21.37
N SER A 961 13.66 -50.33 -22.44
CA SER A 961 12.39 -50.77 -23.02
C SER A 961 11.64 -51.85 -22.21
N SER A 962 10.32 -51.64 -22.07
CA SER A 962 9.26 -52.66 -22.01
C SER A 962 9.53 -54.03 -21.32
N GLN A 963 8.92 -54.20 -20.14
CA GLN A 963 8.32 -55.48 -19.73
C GLN A 963 7.11 -55.21 -18.82
N SER A 964 6.22 -56.20 -18.67
CA SER A 964 4.99 -56.10 -17.87
C SER A 964 5.24 -56.56 -16.43
N PRO A 965 4.80 -55.81 -15.40
CA PRO A 965 5.09 -56.15 -14.00
C PRO A 965 4.31 -57.39 -13.51
N PRO A 966 4.93 -58.23 -12.66
CA PRO A 966 4.23 -59.29 -11.94
C PRO A 966 3.51 -58.76 -10.70
N GLU A 967 2.51 -59.48 -10.19
CA GLU A 967 1.86 -59.14 -8.92
C GLU A 967 2.82 -59.37 -7.73
N VAL A 968 3.10 -58.32 -6.95
CA VAL A 968 3.89 -58.40 -5.71
C VAL A 968 3.13 -57.72 -4.58
N TYR A 969 2.93 -58.43 -3.48
CA TYR A 969 2.18 -57.95 -2.32
C TYR A 969 3.02 -56.97 -1.47
N VAL A 970 2.38 -55.89 -1.01
CA VAL A 970 3.02 -54.79 -0.24
C VAL A 970 3.86 -55.31 0.94
N GLU A 971 3.41 -56.37 1.61
CA GLU A 971 4.14 -56.96 2.73
C GLU A 971 5.55 -57.47 2.36
N GLU A 972 5.76 -58.01 1.16
CA GLU A 972 7.06 -58.55 0.75
C GLU A 972 8.07 -57.45 0.45
N TYR A 973 7.58 -56.29 0.00
CA TYR A 973 8.38 -55.09 -0.20
C TYR A 973 8.90 -54.53 1.12
N VAL A 974 8.03 -54.47 2.13
CA VAL A 974 8.36 -53.97 3.49
C VAL A 974 9.24 -54.96 4.26
N ARG A 975 9.03 -56.28 4.11
CA ARG A 975 9.82 -57.34 4.78
C ARG A 975 11.32 -57.33 4.42
N LYS A 976 11.73 -56.66 3.34
CA LYS A 976 13.14 -56.59 2.88
C LYS A 976 13.92 -55.37 3.38
N ASP A 977 13.27 -54.37 3.99
CA ASP A 977 13.92 -53.15 4.51
C ASP A 977 13.58 -52.92 6.00
N THR A 978 14.24 -53.70 6.86
CA THR A 978 13.97 -53.75 8.31
C THR A 978 14.25 -52.44 9.06
N GLU A 979 15.06 -51.53 8.52
CA GLU A 979 15.37 -50.24 9.16
C GLU A 979 14.24 -49.19 9.10
N LEU A 980 13.31 -49.33 8.15
CA LEU A 980 12.16 -48.42 7.97
C LEU A 980 11.01 -48.74 8.94
N VAL A 981 11.01 -49.92 9.56
CA VAL A 981 9.91 -50.40 10.41
C VAL A 981 10.22 -50.10 11.89
N ARG A 982 9.44 -49.20 12.50
CA ARG A 982 9.32 -49.06 13.96
C ARG A 982 7.98 -49.67 14.41
N ASN A 983 7.98 -50.43 15.50
CA ASN A 983 6.74 -50.91 16.11
C ASN A 983 5.90 -49.74 16.65
N GLU A 984 4.58 -49.76 16.44
CA GLU A 984 3.66 -48.71 16.91
C GLU A 984 3.76 -48.48 18.43
N SER A 985 4.06 -49.53 19.20
CA SER A 985 4.29 -49.47 20.64
C SER A 985 5.34 -48.44 21.06
N THR A 986 6.29 -48.11 20.19
CA THR A 986 7.32 -47.08 20.44
C THR A 986 6.83 -45.64 20.28
N LEU A 987 5.65 -45.42 19.68
CA LEU A 987 5.01 -44.11 19.46
C LEU A 987 3.78 -43.88 20.37
N ASN A 988 3.60 -44.73 21.39
CA ASN A 988 2.56 -44.58 22.40
C ASN A 988 2.91 -43.46 23.39
N GLY A 989 1.88 -42.77 23.87
CA GLY A 989 2.01 -41.57 24.71
C GLY A 989 2.19 -40.25 23.95
N LEU A 990 2.46 -40.28 22.63
CA LEU A 990 2.46 -39.07 21.79
C LEU A 990 1.06 -38.72 21.25
N PRO A 991 0.74 -37.41 21.10
CA PRO A 991 -0.44 -36.97 20.35
C PRO A 991 -0.48 -37.58 18.94
N ARG A 992 -1.65 -38.03 18.50
CA ARG A 992 -1.81 -38.88 17.30
C ARG A 992 -1.22 -38.26 16.02
N HIS A 993 -1.30 -36.94 15.87
CA HIS A 993 -0.78 -36.18 14.72
C HIS A 993 0.74 -35.93 14.77
N LEU A 994 1.38 -36.01 15.94
CA LEU A 994 2.84 -35.87 16.08
C LEU A 994 3.60 -37.20 15.85
N ARG A 995 2.88 -38.32 15.76
CA ARG A 995 3.47 -39.65 15.50
C ARG A 995 4.28 -39.70 14.19
N LEU A 996 3.74 -39.16 13.10
CA LEU A 996 4.43 -39.13 11.80
C LEU A 996 5.66 -38.20 11.82
N PRO A 997 5.57 -36.93 12.29
CA PRO A 997 6.75 -36.07 12.51
C PRO A 997 7.85 -36.70 13.35
N VAL A 998 7.52 -37.36 14.48
CA VAL A 998 8.55 -37.99 15.33
C VAL A 998 9.17 -39.20 14.63
N ALA A 999 8.39 -40.05 13.93
CA ALA A 999 8.92 -41.14 13.14
C ALA A 999 9.86 -40.68 12.01
N VAL A 1000 9.52 -39.57 11.33
CA VAL A 1000 10.39 -38.90 10.34
C VAL A 1000 11.68 -38.39 10.99
N THR A 1001 11.60 -37.81 12.19
CA THR A 1001 12.78 -37.37 12.95
C THR A 1001 13.69 -38.54 13.35
N CYS A 1002 13.12 -39.70 13.74
CA CYS A 1002 13.90 -40.93 13.96
C CYS A 1002 14.68 -41.36 12.71
N TYR A 1003 14.01 -41.40 11.55
CA TYR A 1003 14.63 -41.74 10.27
C TYR A 1003 15.75 -40.73 9.89
N TRP A 1004 15.48 -39.44 10.05
CA TRP A 1004 16.44 -38.35 9.80
C TRP A 1004 17.70 -38.51 10.66
N LEU A 1005 17.58 -38.74 11.97
CA LEU A 1005 18.74 -38.94 12.87
C LEU A 1005 19.64 -40.13 12.49
N ARG A 1006 19.10 -41.16 11.82
CA ARG A 1006 19.85 -42.32 11.31
C ARG A 1006 20.56 -42.00 9.99
N ARG A 1007 19.83 -41.44 9.03
CA ARG A 1007 20.24 -41.33 7.61
C ARG A 1007 20.84 -39.97 7.22
N ALA A 1008 20.67 -38.92 8.01
CA ALA A 1008 21.22 -37.59 7.74
C ALA A 1008 22.76 -37.57 7.70
N ARG A 1009 23.32 -36.75 6.82
CA ARG A 1009 24.77 -36.62 6.60
C ARG A 1009 25.12 -35.14 6.33
N PRO A 1010 25.86 -34.45 7.22
CA PRO A 1010 26.32 -34.90 8.54
C PRO A 1010 25.15 -35.25 9.48
N ARG A 1011 25.42 -36.04 10.53
CA ARG A 1011 24.42 -36.36 11.56
C ARG A 1011 24.06 -35.07 12.33
N PRO A 1012 22.78 -34.80 12.64
CA PRO A 1012 22.38 -33.64 13.42
C PRO A 1012 23.01 -33.64 14.81
N ASP A 1013 23.41 -32.47 15.28
CA ASP A 1013 23.87 -32.28 16.67
C ASP A 1013 22.68 -32.25 17.65
N ARG A 1014 22.97 -32.31 18.95
CA ARG A 1014 21.93 -32.29 20.00
C ARG A 1014 21.14 -30.96 20.01
N PRO A 1015 21.75 -29.77 19.90
CA PRO A 1015 21.02 -28.51 19.71
C PRO A 1015 20.04 -28.52 18.53
N LEU A 1016 20.43 -29.03 17.36
CA LEU A 1016 19.60 -29.16 16.16
C LEU A 1016 18.33 -29.98 16.43
N LEU A 1017 18.47 -31.12 17.11
CA LEU A 1017 17.33 -31.94 17.49
C LEU A 1017 16.43 -31.24 18.51
N GLN A 1018 17.03 -30.65 19.56
CA GLN A 1018 16.27 -30.02 20.65
C GLN A 1018 15.51 -28.78 20.16
N ALA A 1019 16.09 -27.95 19.29
CA ALA A 1019 15.42 -26.82 18.66
C ALA A 1019 14.24 -27.24 17.77
N LEU A 1020 14.37 -28.33 17.01
CA LEU A 1020 13.28 -28.87 16.19
C LEU A 1020 12.10 -29.35 17.06
N LEU A 1021 12.38 -30.06 18.16
CA LEU A 1021 11.35 -30.51 19.10
C LEU A 1021 10.67 -29.35 19.84
N LEU A 1022 11.43 -28.30 20.20
CA LEU A 1022 10.86 -27.05 20.73
C LEU A 1022 9.98 -26.34 19.69
N GLY A 1023 10.33 -26.39 18.41
CA GLY A 1023 9.49 -25.92 17.30
C GLY A 1023 8.17 -26.68 17.17
N LEU A 1024 8.18 -28.01 17.37
CA LEU A 1024 6.95 -28.83 17.39
C LEU A 1024 6.08 -28.53 18.62
N VAL A 1025 6.68 -28.26 19.78
CA VAL A 1025 5.95 -27.80 20.98
C VAL A 1025 5.33 -26.43 20.73
N TYR A 1026 6.09 -25.46 20.21
CA TYR A 1026 5.58 -24.14 19.83
C TYR A 1026 4.38 -24.24 18.87
N GLY A 1027 4.48 -25.05 17.82
CA GLY A 1027 3.38 -25.29 16.88
C GLY A 1027 2.14 -25.90 17.55
N GLN A 1028 2.33 -26.88 18.44
CA GLN A 1028 1.25 -27.45 19.23
C GLN A 1028 0.60 -26.43 20.18
N SER A 1029 1.36 -25.49 20.74
CA SER A 1029 0.84 -24.46 21.65
C SER A 1029 0.03 -23.38 20.94
N GLN A 1030 0.06 -23.26 19.60
CA GLN A 1030 -0.70 -22.23 18.84
C GLN A 1030 -2.24 -22.37 18.93
N SER A 1031 -2.76 -23.34 19.68
CA SER A 1031 -4.19 -23.43 20.05
C SER A 1031 -4.55 -22.77 21.38
N GLU A 1032 -3.57 -22.42 22.23
CA GLU A 1032 -3.79 -21.92 23.59
C GLU A 1032 -2.83 -20.75 23.89
N GLU A 1033 -3.36 -19.58 24.28
CA GLU A 1033 -2.50 -18.44 24.65
C GLU A 1033 -1.86 -18.66 26.04
N GLY A 1034 -0.53 -18.62 26.11
CA GLY A 1034 0.22 -18.92 27.33
C GLY A 1034 1.68 -18.46 27.33
N PRO A 1035 2.33 -18.43 28.51
CA PRO A 1035 3.62 -17.76 28.70
C PRO A 1035 4.78 -18.39 27.93
N VAL A 1036 4.74 -19.70 27.67
CA VAL A 1036 5.75 -20.39 26.84
C VAL A 1036 5.63 -19.99 25.37
N LEU A 1037 4.40 -19.84 24.86
CA LEU A 1037 4.18 -19.38 23.48
C LEU A 1037 4.62 -17.92 23.29
N GLU A 1038 4.36 -17.04 24.25
CA GLU A 1038 4.92 -15.68 24.24
C GLU A 1038 6.45 -15.67 24.30
N ARG A 1039 7.05 -16.48 25.19
CA ARG A 1039 8.51 -16.59 25.36
C ARG A 1039 9.20 -17.05 24.09
N LEU A 1040 8.66 -18.06 23.42
CA LEU A 1040 9.18 -18.57 22.15
C LEU A 1040 8.93 -17.60 20.99
N ARG A 1041 7.74 -16.97 20.90
CA ARG A 1041 7.45 -15.90 19.92
C ARG A 1041 8.32 -14.65 20.12
N GLY A 1042 8.83 -14.43 21.33
CA GLY A 1042 9.77 -13.36 21.67
C GLY A 1042 11.19 -13.56 21.14
N LEU A 1043 11.59 -14.79 20.80
CA LEU A 1043 12.89 -15.10 20.22
C LEU A 1043 12.94 -14.62 18.76
N LYS A 1044 13.63 -13.50 18.52
CA LYS A 1044 13.85 -12.95 17.18
C LYS A 1044 15.27 -13.26 16.70
N PRO A 1045 15.47 -13.51 15.38
CA PRO A 1045 16.80 -13.67 14.83
C PRO A 1045 17.62 -12.39 14.98
N ASP A 1046 18.90 -12.53 15.33
CA ASP A 1046 19.88 -11.43 15.39
C ASP A 1046 19.95 -10.74 14.00
N SER A 1047 19.46 -9.50 13.90
CA SER A 1047 19.08 -8.84 12.62
C SER A 1047 20.24 -8.31 11.77
N GLY A 1048 21.37 -9.02 11.80
CA GLY A 1048 22.57 -8.80 11.01
C GLY A 1048 23.52 -10.01 10.98
N ALA A 1049 23.07 -11.18 11.47
CA ALA A 1049 23.83 -12.42 11.41
C ALA A 1049 23.66 -13.10 10.04
N ASP A 1050 24.72 -13.74 9.56
CA ASP A 1050 24.65 -14.58 8.35
C ASP A 1050 23.99 -15.93 8.63
N LEU A 1051 23.43 -16.53 7.58
CA LEU A 1051 22.72 -17.80 7.64
C LEU A 1051 23.70 -18.95 7.94
N ASP A 1052 23.50 -19.67 9.05
CA ASP A 1052 24.20 -20.94 9.29
C ASP A 1052 23.73 -21.98 8.26
N LEU A 1053 24.53 -22.13 7.20
CA LEU A 1053 24.29 -23.07 6.11
C LEU A 1053 24.32 -24.54 6.57
N GLY A 1054 25.02 -24.85 7.65
CA GLY A 1054 25.01 -26.18 8.27
C GLY A 1054 23.65 -26.49 8.90
N VAL A 1055 23.06 -25.53 9.60
CA VAL A 1055 21.71 -25.64 10.20
C VAL A 1055 20.63 -25.64 9.12
N ALA A 1056 20.68 -24.72 8.15
CA ALA A 1056 19.74 -24.69 7.02
C ALA A 1056 19.75 -26.02 6.24
N HIS A 1057 20.93 -26.56 5.92
CA HIS A 1057 21.04 -27.84 5.22
C HIS A 1057 20.51 -29.01 6.06
N ALA A 1058 20.81 -29.04 7.37
CA ALA A 1058 20.30 -30.08 8.28
C ALA A 1058 18.76 -30.10 8.33
N TYR A 1059 18.10 -28.95 8.44
CA TYR A 1059 16.63 -28.89 8.43
C TYR A 1059 16.02 -29.08 7.05
N ASN A 1060 16.72 -28.74 5.96
CA ASN A 1060 16.28 -29.10 4.61
C ASN A 1060 16.27 -30.63 4.40
N GLN A 1061 17.26 -31.36 4.93
CA GLN A 1061 17.22 -32.84 4.97
C GLN A 1061 15.98 -33.35 5.71
N TRP A 1062 15.65 -32.76 6.87
CA TRP A 1062 14.45 -33.14 7.64
C TRP A 1062 13.16 -32.84 6.88
N GLN A 1063 12.99 -31.64 6.33
CA GLN A 1063 11.81 -31.26 5.56
C GLN A 1063 11.61 -32.13 4.30
N CYS A 1064 12.71 -32.59 3.68
CA CYS A 1064 12.65 -33.56 2.59
C CYS A 1064 12.20 -34.94 3.06
N CYS A 1065 12.68 -35.42 4.21
CA CYS A 1065 12.15 -36.65 4.82
C CYS A 1065 10.67 -36.50 5.19
N MET A 1066 10.25 -35.33 5.67
CA MET A 1066 8.86 -35.04 6.02
C MET A 1066 7.94 -35.01 4.80
N ARG A 1067 8.35 -34.40 3.68
CA ARG A 1067 7.56 -34.41 2.44
C ARG A 1067 7.39 -35.81 1.87
N GLU A 1068 8.47 -36.58 1.78
CA GLU A 1068 8.39 -37.94 1.24
C GLU A 1068 7.67 -38.90 2.21
N GLY A 1069 7.77 -38.65 3.52
CA GLY A 1069 6.95 -39.32 4.54
C GLY A 1069 5.46 -39.02 4.40
N LEU A 1070 5.08 -37.78 4.08
CA LEU A 1070 3.68 -37.43 3.75
C LEU A 1070 3.22 -38.12 2.45
N ASN A 1071 4.01 -38.06 1.38
CA ASN A 1071 3.73 -38.77 0.11
C ASN A 1071 3.45 -40.27 0.36
N LEU A 1072 4.31 -40.94 1.13
CA LEU A 1072 4.18 -42.36 1.44
C LEU A 1072 3.00 -42.65 2.37
N ASN A 1073 2.76 -41.82 3.39
CA ASN A 1073 1.61 -41.95 4.29
C ASN A 1073 0.27 -41.79 3.54
N GLN A 1074 0.20 -40.90 2.56
CA GLN A 1074 -0.97 -40.73 1.70
C GLN A 1074 -1.19 -41.95 0.78
N LEU A 1075 -0.13 -42.47 0.15
CA LEU A 1075 -0.19 -43.67 -0.71
C LEU A 1075 -0.62 -44.92 0.08
N LEU A 1076 -0.13 -45.07 1.31
CA LEU A 1076 -0.50 -46.18 2.21
C LEU A 1076 -1.86 -45.98 2.91
N CYS A 1077 -2.69 -45.04 2.43
CA CYS A 1077 -4.04 -44.77 2.96
C CYS A 1077 -4.09 -44.32 4.43
N PHE A 1078 -3.15 -43.45 4.83
CA PHE A 1078 -3.10 -42.75 6.12
C PHE A 1078 -2.92 -43.67 7.37
N PRO A 1079 -1.91 -44.56 7.40
CA PRO A 1079 -1.63 -45.41 8.57
C PRO A 1079 -1.27 -44.58 9.81
N LEU A 1080 -0.74 -43.36 9.63
CA LEU A 1080 -0.66 -42.34 10.68
C LEU A 1080 -1.50 -41.11 10.29
N PRO A 1081 -2.20 -40.45 11.24
CA PRO A 1081 -2.87 -39.19 10.98
C PRO A 1081 -1.91 -38.10 10.51
N GLU A 1082 -2.34 -37.29 9.54
CA GLU A 1082 -1.51 -36.20 9.04
C GLU A 1082 -1.36 -35.08 10.10
N PRO A 1083 -0.15 -34.53 10.29
CA PRO A 1083 0.07 -33.33 11.09
C PRO A 1083 -0.48 -32.08 10.41
N GLN A 1084 -0.78 -31.04 11.21
CA GLN A 1084 -0.93 -29.68 10.69
C GLN A 1084 0.43 -29.15 10.24
N CYS A 1085 0.67 -29.03 8.94
CA CYS A 1085 1.95 -28.62 8.36
C CYS A 1085 2.35 -27.19 8.78
N ALA A 1086 1.38 -26.32 9.08
CA ALA A 1086 1.61 -24.98 9.63
C ALA A 1086 2.29 -24.98 11.01
N TRP A 1087 2.21 -26.09 11.74
CA TRP A 1087 2.73 -26.26 13.10
C TRP A 1087 3.99 -27.13 13.16
N LEU A 1088 4.50 -27.60 12.02
CA LEU A 1088 5.66 -28.49 11.97
C LEU A 1088 7.00 -27.78 12.09
N TYR A 1089 7.09 -26.56 11.57
CA TYR A 1089 8.36 -25.87 11.37
C TYR A 1089 8.15 -24.38 11.19
N ARG A 1090 8.95 -23.59 11.91
CA ARG A 1090 9.09 -22.15 11.75
C ARG A 1090 10.59 -21.84 11.69
N GLY A 1091 11.12 -21.69 10.49
CA GLY A 1091 12.55 -21.61 10.23
C GLY A 1091 13.28 -20.55 11.05
N THR A 1092 12.72 -19.34 11.14
CA THR A 1092 13.35 -18.24 11.89
C THR A 1092 13.49 -18.56 13.38
N LEU A 1093 12.44 -19.10 13.99
CA LEU A 1093 12.42 -19.53 15.39
C LEU A 1093 13.38 -20.71 15.64
N VAL A 1094 13.30 -21.76 14.82
CA VAL A 1094 14.09 -22.98 15.03
C VAL A 1094 15.59 -22.70 14.84
N HIS A 1095 15.98 -21.84 13.89
CA HIS A 1095 17.37 -21.40 13.77
C HIS A 1095 17.84 -20.57 14.98
N GLN A 1096 17.04 -19.64 15.51
CA GLN A 1096 17.41 -18.89 16.73
C GLN A 1096 17.51 -19.81 17.94
N LEU A 1097 16.64 -20.81 18.07
CA LEU A 1097 16.72 -21.82 19.11
C LEU A 1097 18.04 -22.61 19.05
N VAL A 1098 18.54 -22.97 17.86
CA VAL A 1098 19.88 -23.59 17.74
C VAL A 1098 20.97 -22.66 18.26
N ALA A 1099 20.90 -21.35 18.01
CA ALA A 1099 21.85 -20.38 18.53
C ALA A 1099 21.81 -20.32 20.07
N GLU A 1100 20.63 -20.22 20.69
CA GLU A 1100 20.47 -20.19 22.16
C GLU A 1100 20.92 -21.50 22.83
N LEU A 1101 20.59 -22.65 22.25
CA LEU A 1101 21.02 -23.95 22.78
C LEU A 1101 22.54 -24.14 22.65
N ARG A 1102 23.17 -23.62 21.59
CA ARG A 1102 24.64 -23.56 21.46
C ARG A 1102 25.28 -22.52 22.39
N ARG A 1103 24.56 -21.46 22.77
CA ARG A 1103 24.93 -20.51 23.85
C ARG A 1103 24.79 -21.11 25.26
N GLY A 1104 24.21 -22.31 25.39
CA GLY A 1104 24.09 -23.05 26.65
C GLY A 1104 22.74 -22.92 27.37
N VAL A 1105 21.72 -22.33 26.73
CA VAL A 1105 20.36 -22.25 27.29
C VAL A 1105 19.75 -23.64 27.44
N ASN A 1106 19.02 -23.89 28.53
CA ASN A 1106 18.36 -25.17 28.79
C ASN A 1106 16.94 -25.20 28.16
N PRO A 1107 16.58 -26.21 27.35
CA PRO A 1107 15.21 -26.41 26.87
C PRO A 1107 14.15 -26.36 27.98
N ASP A 1108 14.43 -26.95 29.16
CA ASP A 1108 13.47 -26.94 30.27
C ASP A 1108 13.18 -25.51 30.77
N SER A 1109 14.13 -24.57 30.73
CA SER A 1109 13.88 -23.16 31.11
C SER A 1109 13.09 -22.38 30.06
N LEU A 1110 13.14 -22.78 28.79
CA LEU A 1110 12.28 -22.21 27.75
C LEU A 1110 10.83 -22.66 27.89
N LEU A 1111 10.59 -23.82 28.50
CA LEU A 1111 9.26 -24.42 28.73
C LEU A 1111 8.73 -24.27 30.18
N MET A 1112 9.46 -23.57 31.06
CA MET A 1112 8.99 -23.32 32.44
C MET A 1112 7.63 -22.63 32.47
N GLU A 1113 6.83 -22.98 33.49
CA GLU A 1113 5.46 -22.52 33.76
C GLU A 1113 4.34 -23.16 32.89
N ASP A 1114 4.68 -24.09 31.99
CA ASP A 1114 3.72 -24.92 31.24
C ASP A 1114 4.05 -26.43 31.37
N PRO A 1115 3.47 -27.14 32.35
CA PRO A 1115 3.73 -28.58 32.55
C PRO A 1115 3.33 -29.47 31.36
N PRO A 1116 2.19 -29.27 30.67
CA PRO A 1116 1.89 -29.93 29.39
C PRO A 1116 3.00 -29.84 28.34
N SER A 1117 3.55 -28.65 28.07
CA SER A 1117 4.64 -28.49 27.10
C SER A 1117 5.93 -29.20 27.53
N VAL A 1118 6.28 -29.10 28.82
CA VAL A 1118 7.44 -29.83 29.40
C VAL A 1118 7.26 -31.34 29.27
N GLN A 1119 6.05 -31.86 29.53
CA GLN A 1119 5.73 -33.28 29.39
C GLN A 1119 5.78 -33.73 27.94
N LEU A 1120 5.22 -32.95 26.99
CA LEU A 1120 5.25 -33.27 25.56
C LEU A 1120 6.68 -33.30 25.01
N TYR A 1121 7.49 -32.29 25.32
CA TYR A 1121 8.90 -32.24 24.95
C TYR A 1121 9.67 -33.46 25.48
N LYS A 1122 9.46 -33.82 26.75
CA LYS A 1122 10.09 -34.99 27.37
C LYS A 1122 9.63 -36.29 26.73
N SER A 1123 8.33 -36.48 26.47
CA SER A 1123 7.81 -37.65 25.74
C SER A 1123 8.41 -37.81 24.34
N MET A 1124 8.61 -36.71 23.60
CA MET A 1124 9.30 -36.76 22.30
C MET A 1124 10.78 -37.12 22.46
N MET A 1125 11.49 -36.54 23.43
CA MET A 1125 12.87 -36.91 23.74
C MET A 1125 13.02 -38.38 24.14
N GLU A 1126 12.11 -38.93 24.95
CA GLU A 1126 12.05 -40.37 25.30
C GLU A 1126 11.92 -41.24 24.04
N ASN A 1127 10.97 -40.91 23.15
CA ASN A 1127 10.72 -41.62 21.88
C ASN A 1127 11.96 -41.68 20.96
N LEU A 1128 12.88 -40.71 21.09
CA LEU A 1128 14.07 -40.53 20.27
C LEU A 1128 15.37 -41.05 20.92
N LYS A 1129 15.36 -41.45 22.20
CA LYS A 1129 16.57 -41.78 22.98
C LYS A 1129 17.51 -42.77 22.31
N ASP A 1130 17.00 -43.86 21.74
CA ASP A 1130 17.84 -44.90 21.13
C ASP A 1130 18.50 -44.42 19.83
N ASP A 1131 17.81 -43.58 19.05
CA ASP A 1131 18.35 -42.96 17.82
C ASP A 1131 19.29 -41.78 18.12
N CYS A 1132 19.34 -41.31 19.38
CA CYS A 1132 20.28 -40.31 19.89
C CYS A 1132 21.59 -40.90 20.44
N LYS A 1133 21.71 -42.22 20.57
CA LYS A 1133 22.94 -42.86 21.06
C LYS A 1133 24.03 -42.79 19.99
N ASP A 1134 25.25 -42.49 20.42
CA ASP A 1134 26.45 -42.75 19.62
C ASP A 1134 26.83 -44.21 19.75
N THR A 1135 26.69 -44.95 18.66
CA THR A 1135 27.34 -46.25 18.50
C THR A 1135 28.84 -46.01 18.31
N GLY A 1136 29.55 -45.84 19.43
CA GLY A 1136 31.01 -45.68 19.49
C GLY A 1136 31.75 -46.93 19.01
N GLY A 1137 31.74 -47.18 17.71
CA GLY A 1137 32.37 -48.32 17.05
C GLY A 1137 32.79 -47.94 15.64
N SER A 1138 34.06 -48.11 15.31
CA SER A 1138 34.63 -47.64 14.04
C SER A 1138 34.22 -48.54 12.86
N ARG A 1139 33.09 -48.22 12.23
CA ARG A 1139 32.89 -48.57 10.81
C ARG A 1139 33.71 -47.58 9.97
N LYS A 1140 34.96 -47.93 9.69
CA LYS A 1140 35.69 -47.35 8.55
C LYS A 1140 34.86 -47.63 7.28
N ALA A 1141 34.64 -46.62 6.46
CA ALA A 1141 33.97 -46.80 5.18
C ALA A 1141 34.95 -47.41 4.16
N ASN A 1142 34.82 -48.71 3.91
CA ASN A 1142 35.26 -49.32 2.65
C ASN A 1142 34.10 -49.27 1.65
N PRO A 1143 34.29 -48.99 0.34
CA PRO A 1143 33.18 -48.62 -0.54
C PRO A 1143 32.42 -49.77 -1.24
N GLU A 1144 32.68 -51.05 -0.91
CA GLU A 1144 32.29 -52.18 -1.77
C GLU A 1144 31.34 -53.22 -1.15
N ASP A 1145 31.17 -53.24 0.19
CA ASP A 1145 30.32 -54.23 0.89
C ASP A 1145 28.89 -53.72 1.14
N ASP A 1146 28.05 -53.71 0.09
CA ASP A 1146 26.60 -53.42 0.19
C ASP A 1146 25.74 -54.46 -0.57
N GLN A 1147 26.07 -55.75 -0.40
CA GLN A 1147 25.20 -56.89 -0.73
C GLN A 1147 25.19 -57.93 0.41
N VAL A 1148 24.06 -58.65 0.54
CA VAL A 1148 23.70 -59.69 1.54
C VAL A 1148 22.92 -59.21 2.77
N LEU A 1149 21.70 -59.72 2.90
CA LEU A 1149 20.79 -59.59 4.05
C LEU A 1149 20.83 -60.88 4.90
N PRO A 1150 20.90 -60.81 6.24
CA PRO A 1150 20.52 -61.91 7.13
C PRO A 1150 19.03 -61.84 7.48
N SER A 1151 18.36 -63.00 7.55
CA SER A 1151 16.92 -63.11 7.80
C SER A 1151 16.60 -63.57 9.23
N THR A 1152 15.46 -63.10 9.76
CA THR A 1152 14.76 -63.71 10.90
C THR A 1152 13.25 -63.53 10.73
N SER A 1153 12.48 -64.53 11.15
CA SER A 1153 11.03 -64.63 10.98
C SER A 1153 10.31 -64.77 12.31
N LEU A 1154 9.06 -64.31 12.39
CA LEU A 1154 8.07 -64.73 13.40
C LEU A 1154 6.65 -64.31 12.98
N SER A 1155 5.64 -64.94 13.57
CA SER A 1155 4.25 -64.95 13.11
C SER A 1155 3.31 -64.05 13.92
N LEU A 1156 2.17 -63.71 13.32
CA LEU A 1156 1.04 -63.01 13.95
C LEU A 1156 -0.11 -63.99 14.25
N SER A 1157 -0.91 -63.68 15.27
CA SER A 1157 -2.11 -64.43 15.64
C SER A 1157 -3.33 -63.53 15.87
N SER A 1158 -4.43 -63.85 15.19
CA SER A 1158 -5.83 -63.43 15.43
C SER A 1158 -6.16 -61.94 15.62
N THR A 1159 -7.04 -61.43 14.75
CA THR A 1159 -7.53 -60.04 14.71
C THR A 1159 -8.64 -59.71 15.71
N SER A 1160 -8.70 -58.45 16.13
CA SER A 1160 -9.92 -57.77 16.59
C SER A 1160 -9.98 -56.37 15.97
N LEU A 1161 -11.16 -55.93 15.51
CA LEU A 1161 -11.29 -54.79 14.60
C LEU A 1161 -12.08 -53.66 15.29
N SER A 1162 -11.39 -52.57 15.65
CA SER A 1162 -11.96 -51.40 16.33
C SER A 1162 -12.16 -50.25 15.34
N LEU A 1163 -13.41 -49.91 15.05
CA LEU A 1163 -13.77 -48.87 14.06
C LEU A 1163 -14.15 -47.55 14.75
N SER A 1164 -13.17 -46.66 14.91
CA SER A 1164 -13.44 -45.28 15.34
C SER A 1164 -13.83 -44.39 14.15
N SER A 1165 -15.13 -44.13 14.00
CA SER A 1165 -15.75 -43.03 13.23
C SER A 1165 -15.36 -42.88 11.75
N THR A 1166 -16.16 -43.47 10.85
CA THR A 1166 -16.36 -43.01 9.46
C THR A 1166 -17.82 -43.16 9.04
N SER A 1167 -18.33 -42.20 8.28
CA SER A 1167 -19.65 -42.28 7.63
C SER A 1167 -19.59 -43.19 6.41
N LEU A 1168 -19.80 -44.49 6.63
CA LEU A 1168 -19.83 -45.49 5.56
C LEU A 1168 -21.13 -45.41 4.75
N SER A 1169 -21.02 -44.91 3.51
CA SER A 1169 -22.03 -45.11 2.47
C SER A 1169 -21.51 -46.19 1.51
N LEU A 1170 -22.20 -47.33 1.46
CA LEU A 1170 -21.85 -48.48 0.61
C LEU A 1170 -22.99 -48.78 -0.34
N SER A 1171 -22.86 -48.34 -1.60
CA SER A 1171 -23.76 -48.72 -2.68
C SER A 1171 -23.44 -50.13 -3.18
N SER A 1172 -24.26 -51.09 -2.74
CA SER A 1172 -24.44 -52.44 -3.31
C SER A 1172 -23.19 -53.32 -3.48
N THR A 1173 -22.86 -54.11 -2.46
CA THR A 1173 -22.72 -55.58 -2.59
C THR A 1173 -22.86 -56.26 -1.23
N SER A 1174 -23.25 -57.54 -1.22
CA SER A 1174 -23.71 -58.24 0.00
C SER A 1174 -22.58 -58.64 0.95
N LEU A 1175 -22.65 -58.19 2.21
CA LEU A 1175 -21.76 -58.63 3.29
C LEU A 1175 -22.58 -59.44 4.32
N SER A 1176 -22.24 -60.72 4.47
CA SER A 1176 -22.83 -61.61 5.49
C SER A 1176 -21.87 -61.74 6.66
N LEU A 1177 -22.32 -61.38 7.87
CA LEU A 1177 -21.54 -61.49 9.10
C LEU A 1177 -22.41 -62.03 10.23
N SER A 1178 -22.05 -63.20 10.74
CA SER A 1178 -22.71 -63.84 11.88
C SER A 1178 -22.15 -63.33 13.21
N SER A 1179 -22.99 -62.64 13.98
CA SER A 1179 -22.90 -62.42 15.43
C SER A 1179 -21.58 -61.89 16.02
N THR A 1180 -21.51 -60.57 16.29
CA THR A 1180 -20.91 -60.02 17.52
C THR A 1180 -21.45 -58.60 17.79
N SER A 1181 -21.35 -58.13 19.04
CA SER A 1181 -21.97 -56.88 19.52
C SER A 1181 -21.18 -55.62 19.18
N LEU A 1182 -21.88 -54.52 18.92
CA LEU A 1182 -21.32 -53.21 18.58
C LEU A 1182 -21.55 -52.21 19.74
N SER A 1183 -20.52 -51.48 20.18
CA SER A 1183 -20.61 -50.45 21.21
C SER A 1183 -19.97 -49.14 20.75
N LEU A 1184 -20.58 -48.00 21.11
CA LEU A 1184 -20.12 -46.65 20.77
C LEU A 1184 -19.95 -45.84 22.05
N SER A 1185 -18.80 -45.16 22.21
CA SER A 1185 -18.46 -44.46 23.46
C SER A 1185 -17.65 -43.18 23.25
N SER A 1186 -18.32 -42.03 23.14
CA SER A 1186 -17.76 -40.69 23.40
C SER A 1186 -18.89 -39.66 23.59
N HIS A 1187 -18.55 -38.51 24.17
CA HIS A 1187 -19.52 -37.48 24.56
C HIS A 1187 -19.77 -36.44 23.46
N LEU A 1188 -21.03 -35.96 23.36
CA LEU A 1188 -21.47 -34.75 22.65
C LEU A 1188 -21.10 -34.62 21.15
N PRO A 1189 -21.84 -35.29 20.25
CA PRO A 1189 -21.80 -35.00 18.82
C PRO A 1189 -22.72 -33.80 18.47
N LEU A 1190 -22.19 -32.79 17.78
CA LEU A 1190 -22.99 -31.75 17.12
C LEU A 1190 -23.17 -32.15 15.64
N LEU A 1191 -24.38 -32.56 15.26
CA LEU A 1191 -24.67 -33.12 13.94
C LEU A 1191 -25.53 -32.18 13.09
N SER A 1192 -24.90 -31.49 12.12
CA SER A 1192 -25.59 -30.70 11.11
C SER A 1192 -26.03 -31.57 9.92
N SER A 1193 -27.31 -31.91 9.88
CA SER A 1193 -28.05 -32.56 8.77
C SER A 1193 -27.48 -33.86 8.20
N THR A 1194 -28.22 -34.97 8.36
CA THR A 1194 -28.04 -36.20 7.57
C THR A 1194 -29.38 -36.90 7.43
N SER A 1195 -29.80 -37.21 6.20
CA SER A 1195 -31.00 -38.00 5.94
C SER A 1195 -30.68 -39.50 6.01
N LEU A 1196 -31.60 -40.27 6.62
CA LEU A 1196 -31.42 -41.71 6.84
C LEU A 1196 -32.62 -42.43 6.21
N SER A 1197 -32.34 -43.30 5.23
CA SER A 1197 -33.35 -44.03 4.45
C SER A 1197 -33.13 -45.53 4.58
N LEU A 1198 -34.17 -46.27 4.95
CA LEU A 1198 -34.17 -47.73 5.07
C LEU A 1198 -35.36 -48.30 4.29
N SER A 1199 -35.12 -48.71 3.04
CA SER A 1199 -36.05 -49.50 2.24
C SER A 1199 -35.77 -51.00 2.43
N SER A 1200 -36.60 -51.68 3.22
CA SER A 1200 -36.42 -53.09 3.60
C SER A 1200 -37.09 -54.09 2.66
N SER A 1201 -36.48 -55.26 2.45
CA SER A 1201 -37.20 -56.47 2.01
C SER A 1201 -36.53 -57.80 2.43
N SER A 1202 -36.05 -57.89 3.68
CA SER A 1202 -35.79 -59.18 4.34
C SER A 1202 -36.00 -59.07 5.86
N VAL A 1203 -36.47 -60.15 6.49
CA VAL A 1203 -36.86 -60.17 7.91
C VAL A 1203 -35.69 -60.64 8.78
N LEU A 1204 -35.41 -59.91 9.86
CA LEU A 1204 -34.53 -60.34 10.95
C LEU A 1204 -35.26 -60.17 12.30
N PRO A 1205 -35.22 -61.17 13.20
CA PRO A 1205 -35.75 -61.03 14.55
C PRO A 1205 -34.74 -60.32 15.48
N SER A 1206 -35.25 -59.45 16.34
CA SER A 1206 -34.61 -58.90 17.55
C SER A 1206 -33.18 -58.34 17.43
N THR A 1207 -33.08 -57.03 17.22
CA THR A 1207 -31.92 -56.21 17.60
C THR A 1207 -32.33 -55.14 18.61
N SER A 1208 -31.72 -55.13 19.80
CA SER A 1208 -31.92 -54.10 20.82
C SER A 1208 -30.82 -53.05 20.73
N LEU A 1209 -31.19 -51.77 20.67
CA LEU A 1209 -30.25 -50.65 20.52
C LEU A 1209 -30.30 -49.77 21.78
N SER A 1210 -29.17 -49.67 22.49
CA SER A 1210 -29.04 -48.91 23.74
C SER A 1210 -28.19 -47.66 23.53
N LEU A 1211 -28.67 -46.51 24.02
CA LEU A 1211 -27.99 -45.22 23.92
C LEU A 1211 -27.88 -44.61 25.32
N SER A 1212 -26.66 -44.22 25.73
CA SER A 1212 -26.35 -43.80 27.10
C SER A 1212 -25.67 -42.42 27.16
N SER A 1213 -26.40 -41.36 26.78
CA SER A 1213 -26.03 -39.97 27.06
C SER A 1213 -27.26 -39.05 27.07
N THR A 1214 -27.16 -37.91 27.77
CA THR A 1214 -28.32 -37.21 28.38
C THR A 1214 -28.74 -35.90 27.71
N SER A 1215 -28.24 -35.57 26.51
CA SER A 1215 -28.74 -34.42 25.75
C SER A 1215 -28.59 -34.62 24.23
N LEU A 1216 -29.63 -34.24 23.48
CA LEU A 1216 -29.70 -34.35 22.03
C LEU A 1216 -30.39 -33.09 21.49
N SER A 1217 -29.73 -32.37 20.58
CA SER A 1217 -30.26 -31.16 19.95
C SER A 1217 -30.41 -31.41 18.45
N LEU A 1218 -31.61 -31.14 17.92
CA LEU A 1218 -31.99 -31.42 16.53
C LEU A 1218 -32.65 -30.17 15.94
N SER A 1219 -32.04 -29.56 14.93
CA SER A 1219 -32.50 -28.30 14.34
C SER A 1219 -33.44 -28.49 13.13
N SER A 1220 -33.20 -29.49 12.26
CA SER A 1220 -34.14 -29.85 11.18
C SER A 1220 -33.76 -31.15 10.44
N THR A 1221 -34.55 -32.22 10.64
CA THR A 1221 -34.58 -33.39 9.73
C THR A 1221 -35.95 -34.07 9.77
N SER A 1222 -36.43 -34.57 8.63
CA SER A 1222 -37.60 -35.45 8.58
C SER A 1222 -37.21 -36.92 8.78
N LEU A 1223 -38.03 -37.67 9.52
CA LEU A 1223 -37.86 -39.09 9.80
C LEU A 1223 -39.11 -39.86 9.33
N SER A 1224 -38.88 -40.97 8.63
CA SER A 1224 -39.93 -41.92 8.22
C SER A 1224 -39.51 -43.32 8.67
N LEU A 1225 -40.39 -44.01 9.40
CA LEU A 1225 -40.13 -45.34 9.96
C LEU A 1225 -41.36 -46.22 9.78
N SER A 1226 -41.26 -47.25 8.95
CA SER A 1226 -42.23 -48.33 8.87
C SER A 1226 -41.90 -49.40 9.92
N SER A 1227 -42.74 -49.49 10.96
CA SER A 1227 -42.86 -50.61 11.92
C SER A 1227 -41.58 -51.08 12.65
N THR A 1228 -41.27 -50.45 13.80
CA THR A 1228 -41.13 -51.13 15.11
C THR A 1228 -41.04 -50.13 16.27
N SER A 1229 -41.22 -50.61 17.50
CA SER A 1229 -41.46 -49.78 18.70
C SER A 1229 -40.19 -49.17 19.30
N LEU A 1230 -40.27 -47.88 19.68
CA LEU A 1230 -39.20 -47.12 20.34
C LEU A 1230 -39.65 -46.76 21.77
N SER A 1231 -38.99 -47.29 22.80
CA SER A 1231 -39.30 -47.02 24.21
C SER A 1231 -38.40 -45.92 24.79
N LEU A 1232 -38.99 -44.79 25.19
CA LEU A 1232 -38.26 -43.67 25.81
C LEU A 1232 -38.50 -43.64 27.33
N SER A 1233 -37.43 -43.73 28.11
CA SER A 1233 -37.47 -43.54 29.58
C SER A 1233 -37.12 -42.09 29.97
N SER A 1234 -38.07 -41.42 30.63
CA SER A 1234 -37.91 -40.15 31.37
C SER A 1234 -37.47 -38.89 30.60
N SER A 1235 -38.45 -38.25 29.97
CA SER A 1235 -38.82 -36.83 30.17
C SER A 1235 -37.76 -35.72 30.24
N SER A 1236 -37.58 -35.00 29.13
CA SER A 1236 -37.94 -33.56 29.07
C SER A 1236 -38.13 -33.13 27.61
N VAL A 1237 -39.15 -32.30 27.33
CA VAL A 1237 -39.48 -31.83 25.97
C VAL A 1237 -39.89 -30.37 26.02
N LEU A 1238 -39.35 -29.56 25.11
CA LEU A 1238 -39.91 -28.27 24.73
C LEU A 1238 -40.14 -28.28 23.22
N THR A 1239 -41.40 -28.07 22.82
CA THR A 1239 -41.85 -28.04 21.42
C THR A 1239 -41.61 -26.65 20.82
N SER A 1240 -41.25 -26.55 19.54
CA SER A 1240 -42.28 -26.44 18.50
C SER A 1240 -41.86 -27.03 17.15
N THR A 1241 -42.81 -27.67 16.46
CA THR A 1241 -42.64 -28.14 15.08
C THR A 1241 -43.98 -27.96 14.36
N SER A 1242 -43.93 -27.60 13.08
CA SER A 1242 -45.06 -27.74 12.16
C SER A 1242 -44.61 -28.60 10.98
N LEU A 1243 -45.38 -29.64 10.66
CA LEU A 1243 -45.06 -30.62 9.63
C LEU A 1243 -46.37 -31.09 8.98
N SER A 1244 -46.41 -31.07 7.65
CA SER A 1244 -47.46 -31.66 6.82
C SER A 1244 -46.81 -32.46 5.70
N LEU A 1245 -47.39 -33.61 5.36
CA LEU A 1245 -46.73 -34.65 4.57
C LEU A 1245 -47.63 -35.18 3.45
N SER A 1246 -47.00 -35.41 2.28
CA SER A 1246 -47.35 -36.43 1.27
C SER A 1246 -48.72 -36.33 0.54
N SER A 1247 -48.88 -36.82 -0.70
CA SER A 1247 -47.92 -37.15 -1.78
C SER A 1247 -48.67 -37.21 -3.15
N PRO A 1248 -48.32 -38.00 -4.20
CA PRO A 1248 -48.26 -37.47 -5.55
C PRO A 1248 -49.43 -37.86 -6.48
N LEU A 1249 -49.59 -37.12 -7.59
CA LEU A 1249 -50.02 -37.65 -8.89
C LEU A 1249 -49.74 -36.64 -10.01
N SER A 1250 -49.22 -37.12 -11.14
CA SER A 1250 -49.22 -36.46 -12.45
C SER A 1250 -50.30 -37.16 -13.33
N PRO A 1251 -50.87 -36.56 -14.41
CA PRO A 1251 -50.16 -35.74 -15.40
C PRO A 1251 -50.93 -34.56 -16.07
N ASN A 1252 -50.25 -33.93 -17.04
CA ASN A 1252 -50.76 -33.20 -18.22
C ASN A 1252 -51.28 -31.74 -18.10
N SER A 1253 -51.29 -31.11 -19.28
CA SER A 1253 -51.87 -29.81 -19.69
C SER A 1253 -51.23 -28.50 -19.17
N SER A 1254 -50.51 -27.84 -20.08
CA SER A 1254 -50.55 -26.39 -20.33
C SER A 1254 -51.96 -25.96 -20.83
N PRO A 1255 -52.33 -24.66 -20.92
CA PRO A 1255 -51.46 -23.47 -20.99
C PRO A 1255 -51.86 -22.26 -20.11
N PHE A 1256 -50.87 -21.42 -19.77
CA PHE A 1256 -50.66 -20.11 -20.43
C PHE A 1256 -49.25 -19.58 -20.13
#